data_AF-A0A942BJX9-F1
#
_entry.id   AF-A0A942BJX9-F1
#
_cell.length_a   1.000
_cell.length_b   1.000
_cell.length_c   1.000
_cell.angle_alpha   90.00
_cell.angle_beta   90.00
_cell.angle_gamma   90.00
#
_symmetry.space_group_name_H-M   'P 1'
#
loop_
_entity.id
_entity.type
_entity.pdbx_description
1 polymer ?
#
loop_
_entity_poly.entity_id
_entity_poly.type
_entity_poly.pdbx_seq_one_letter_code
_entity_poly.pdbx_strand_id
1 'polypeptide(L)'
;MMGGTGAKINTIKLRGTNEDQIERIEKLIQARDSFASSNGKKAWEVSAKDIANAPELANLKFEDMNPMTGQKMDKTQAIDQMLERLGSISSKDVDRAKPEPLEGFSSVSTVDLKTKQISFTSSSFVQPDGKTPSANETIDLASAVEGKKLDLALVEIKLTTPASNGVPASTKSTWNGPVSLAFAKKRVAEIEEQQKAQAKGQPMTKVEMGKTINLDLMVDKRGKLVAAVEDKDLPQDFDFSGVNSQPVVSAPSYFPINAEEYGKISKQIEDLSKKGSLEGAPKLPPPAQITLVKLSRTEVPWYLFFIAITFGLFLAFVIEILTDYFVSTHKKPTREVAGVSTAGPAPMIIQGFAYASESSVYMVFAIVLALLVPLFLFNPATYGSLILSFYGIALVGLGLLTTTGYVLAMDTFGPISDNAQGVYEMSGEGHDNVQGSKAVQRLDAAGNTTKALTKGFAIATAVVAAVALFHSYIEDAQLTGRGLPLDMPEIFLGFLVGGAAPYLFSAFSINAVGRASFQLINEVRRQFRNDPGILAGTSKPNYASCVAIVTAAAQKELLGPGILAIALPVAVAFGFAIGKPVTYVDGNAYCLVGAQALGGFLAGAILSGQLMAVLLANSGGMWDNAKKLIEDGLYGGKGTDAHKAAVVCDTVGDPFKDTAGPALNPLIKVMNLVALLLAPVIIRPFGNTTLIIVTVLAISALGFAIYLSKKGSLADEMMKVTEEAAEAEKAQASSGKKKITVDED
;
A
#
# COMPACT_ATOMS: atom_id res chain seq x y z
N MET A 1 -13.34 -18.69 1.13
CA MET A 1 -12.53 -19.24 0.01
C MET A 1 -12.01 -20.65 0.35
N MET A 2 -12.91 -21.59 0.65
CA MET A 2 -12.54 -23.02 0.64
C MET A 2 -13.43 -23.71 -0.40
N GLY A 3 -12.79 -24.36 -1.38
CA GLY A 3 -13.45 -25.16 -2.42
C GLY A 3 -13.64 -24.41 -3.75
N GLY A 4 -13.09 -24.95 -4.84
CA GLY A 4 -13.37 -24.44 -6.18
C GLY A 4 -12.76 -25.24 -7.31
N THR A 5 -11.43 -25.35 -7.41
CA THR A 5 -10.82 -25.83 -8.68
C THR A 5 -9.77 -26.93 -8.53
N GLY A 6 -9.34 -27.30 -7.32
CA GLY A 6 -8.20 -28.23 -7.14
C GLY A 6 -6.89 -27.71 -7.77
N ALA A 7 -6.89 -26.47 -8.29
CA ALA A 7 -5.73 -25.86 -8.89
C ALA A 7 -4.81 -25.35 -7.78
N LYS A 8 -3.56 -25.82 -7.82
CA LYS A 8 -2.51 -25.38 -6.90
C LYS A 8 -2.27 -23.88 -7.10
N ILE A 9 -2.30 -23.12 -6.01
CA ILE A 9 -1.92 -21.70 -6.03
C ILE A 9 -0.40 -21.67 -6.11
N ASN A 10 0.15 -21.24 -7.25
CA ASN A 10 1.59 -21.15 -7.45
C ASN A 10 2.02 -19.69 -7.50
N THR A 11 3.06 -19.37 -6.77
CA THR A 11 3.82 -18.13 -6.96
C THR A 11 4.85 -18.35 -8.05
N ILE A 12 5.13 -17.29 -8.79
CA ILE A 12 6.09 -17.28 -9.87
C ILE A 12 7.26 -16.40 -9.44
N LYS A 13 8.47 -16.95 -9.47
CA LYS A 13 9.70 -16.19 -9.30
C LYS A 13 10.48 -16.25 -10.60
N LEU A 14 10.75 -15.07 -11.16
CA LEU A 14 11.60 -14.92 -12.34
C LEU A 14 13.01 -14.56 -11.92
N ARG A 15 13.98 -15.16 -12.61
CA ARG A 15 15.41 -14.91 -12.42
C ARG A 15 16.08 -14.62 -13.76
N GLY A 16 17.04 -13.70 -13.75
CA GLY A 16 17.84 -13.41 -14.93
C GLY A 16 18.69 -14.62 -15.31
N THR A 17 18.95 -14.84 -16.59
CA THR A 17 19.80 -15.94 -17.06
C THR A 17 21.25 -15.83 -16.57
N ASN A 18 21.69 -14.60 -16.29
CA ASN A 18 23.05 -14.28 -15.87
C ASN A 18 23.17 -14.17 -14.34
N GLU A 19 22.07 -14.31 -13.61
CA GLU A 19 22.02 -14.06 -12.16
C GLU A 19 22.87 -15.08 -11.38
N ASP A 20 22.91 -16.34 -11.83
CA ASP A 20 23.79 -17.37 -11.25
C ASP A 20 25.29 -17.06 -11.48
N GLN A 21 25.62 -16.45 -12.63
CA GLN A 21 27.00 -16.02 -12.94
C GLN A 21 27.39 -14.80 -12.09
N ILE A 22 26.47 -13.84 -11.93
CA ILE A 22 26.66 -12.68 -11.06
C ILE A 22 26.83 -13.13 -9.60
N GLU A 23 26.00 -14.06 -9.09
CA GLU A 23 26.10 -14.61 -7.74
C GLU A 23 27.44 -15.34 -7.52
N ARG A 24 27.91 -16.11 -8.52
CA ARG A 24 29.25 -16.74 -8.48
C ARG A 24 30.35 -15.70 -8.39
N ILE A 25 30.28 -14.65 -9.21
CA ILE A 25 31.26 -13.55 -9.23
C ILE A 25 31.26 -12.81 -7.89
N GLU A 26 30.10 -12.52 -7.30
CA GLU A 26 29.99 -11.85 -6.00
C GLU A 26 30.64 -12.66 -4.88
N LYS A 27 30.33 -13.95 -4.80
CA LYS A 27 30.94 -14.84 -3.79
C LYS A 27 32.44 -15.03 -4.02
N LEU A 28 32.89 -15.02 -5.28
CA LEU A 28 34.33 -15.01 -5.63
C LEU A 28 35.03 -13.74 -5.16
N ILE A 29 34.44 -12.57 -5.41
CA ILE A 29 34.95 -11.27 -4.94
C ILE A 29 34.95 -11.25 -3.41
N GLN A 30 33.90 -11.73 -2.77
CA GLN A 30 33.81 -11.80 -1.32
C GLN A 30 34.90 -12.71 -0.72
N ALA A 31 35.08 -13.91 -1.28
CA ALA A 31 36.15 -14.82 -0.85
C ALA A 31 37.55 -14.22 -1.07
N ARG A 32 37.78 -13.57 -2.22
CA ARG A 32 39.03 -12.88 -2.57
C ARG A 32 39.33 -11.75 -1.59
N ASP A 33 38.37 -10.86 -1.36
CA ASP A 33 38.55 -9.65 -0.56
C ASP A 33 38.67 -10.00 0.93
N SER A 34 37.90 -10.97 1.42
CA SER A 34 38.04 -11.51 2.77
C SER A 34 39.43 -12.12 2.99
N PHE A 35 39.93 -12.92 2.04
CA PHE A 35 41.26 -13.53 2.12
C PHE A 35 42.38 -12.48 2.03
N ALA A 36 42.26 -11.53 1.10
CA ALA A 36 43.21 -10.44 0.92
C ALA A 36 43.34 -9.60 2.20
N SER A 37 42.21 -9.18 2.77
CA SER A 37 42.17 -8.40 4.01
C SER A 37 42.73 -9.17 5.21
N SER A 38 42.43 -10.46 5.33
CA SER A 38 42.88 -11.29 6.46
C SER A 38 44.37 -11.60 6.43
N ASN A 39 45.00 -11.55 5.25
CA ASN A 39 46.41 -11.90 5.04
C ASN A 39 47.29 -10.71 4.63
N GLY A 40 46.77 -9.48 4.66
CA GLY A 40 47.50 -8.27 4.27
C GLY A 40 47.96 -8.25 2.81
N LYS A 41 47.30 -9.03 1.94
CA LYS A 41 47.57 -9.09 0.50
C LYS A 41 46.68 -8.11 -0.26
N LYS A 42 47.11 -7.70 -1.44
CA LYS A 42 46.25 -6.97 -2.39
C LYS A 42 45.34 -7.94 -3.14
N ALA A 43 44.16 -7.48 -3.56
CA ALA A 43 43.14 -8.32 -4.21
C ALA A 43 43.67 -9.07 -5.46
N TRP A 44 44.59 -8.47 -6.21
CA TRP A 44 45.22 -9.07 -7.40
C TRP A 44 46.36 -10.05 -7.08
N GLU A 45 46.73 -10.22 -5.80
CA GLU A 45 47.76 -11.18 -5.34
C GLU A 45 47.14 -12.48 -4.81
N VAL A 46 45.81 -12.59 -4.84
CA VAL A 46 45.06 -13.78 -4.40
C VAL A 46 44.93 -14.76 -5.56
N SER A 47 45.43 -15.98 -5.37
CA SER A 47 45.36 -17.05 -6.37
C SER A 47 44.16 -17.97 -6.16
N ALA A 48 43.78 -18.76 -7.17
CA ALA A 48 42.71 -19.75 -7.01
C ALA A 48 42.95 -20.74 -5.86
N LYS A 49 44.22 -21.12 -5.62
CA LYS A 49 44.58 -22.02 -4.52
C LYS A 49 44.33 -21.42 -3.14
N ASP A 50 44.43 -20.09 -3.02
CA ASP A 50 44.22 -19.39 -1.76
C ASP A 50 42.75 -19.43 -1.30
N ILE A 51 41.81 -19.45 -2.26
CA ILE A 51 40.37 -19.34 -1.98
C ILE A 51 39.54 -20.56 -2.40
N ALA A 52 40.13 -21.59 -3.02
CA ALA A 52 39.40 -22.76 -3.53
C ALA A 52 38.51 -23.46 -2.48
N ASN A 53 38.92 -23.40 -1.20
CA ASN A 53 38.23 -24.00 -0.06
C ASN A 53 37.48 -22.98 0.82
N ALA A 54 37.34 -21.73 0.36
CA ALA A 54 36.63 -20.70 1.11
C ALA A 54 35.15 -21.11 1.32
N PRO A 55 34.58 -20.94 2.53
CA PRO A 55 33.22 -21.34 2.85
C PRO A 55 32.18 -20.68 1.93
N GLU A 56 32.46 -19.46 1.46
CA GLU A 56 31.65 -18.72 0.49
C GLU A 56 31.52 -19.46 -0.86
N LEU A 57 32.51 -20.28 -1.23
CA LEU A 57 32.55 -21.03 -2.50
C LEU A 57 32.11 -22.49 -2.36
N ALA A 58 31.71 -22.94 -1.16
CA ALA A 58 31.43 -24.35 -0.87
C ALA A 58 30.22 -24.91 -1.66
N ASN A 59 29.20 -24.08 -1.88
CA ASN A 59 27.95 -24.47 -2.54
C ASN A 59 27.88 -24.04 -4.02
N LEU A 60 28.97 -23.51 -4.58
CA LEU A 60 29.01 -23.06 -5.97
C LEU A 60 29.55 -24.16 -6.89
N LYS A 61 28.85 -24.37 -8.00
CA LYS A 61 29.29 -25.27 -9.08
C LYS A 61 30.19 -24.50 -10.04
N PHE A 62 31.44 -24.93 -10.17
CA PHE A 62 32.41 -24.40 -11.14
C PHE A 62 32.57 -25.45 -12.24
N GLU A 63 31.67 -25.43 -13.23
CA GLU A 63 31.70 -26.34 -14.37
C GLU A 63 31.76 -25.52 -15.65
N ASP A 64 32.92 -24.90 -15.89
CA ASP A 64 33.19 -24.18 -17.13
C ASP A 64 33.96 -25.08 -18.09
N MET A 65 33.61 -25.04 -19.38
CA MET A 65 34.40 -25.65 -20.44
C MET A 65 35.53 -24.70 -20.84
N ASN A 66 36.74 -25.22 -20.97
CA ASN A 66 37.85 -24.44 -21.52
C ASN A 66 37.49 -24.01 -22.95
N PRO A 67 37.41 -22.70 -23.24
CA PRO A 67 36.93 -22.19 -24.52
C PRO A 67 37.86 -22.53 -25.71
N MET A 68 39.13 -22.89 -25.46
CA MET A 68 40.08 -23.30 -26.50
C MET A 68 40.11 -24.81 -26.73
N THR A 69 39.89 -25.62 -25.69
CA THR A 69 40.08 -27.09 -25.77
C THR A 69 38.78 -27.89 -25.67
N GLY A 70 37.68 -27.27 -25.26
CA GLY A 70 36.39 -27.95 -25.06
C GLY A 70 36.37 -28.96 -23.91
N GLN A 71 37.43 -29.02 -23.09
CA GLN A 71 37.52 -29.93 -21.95
C GLN A 71 36.95 -29.27 -20.68
N LYS A 72 36.35 -30.07 -19.78
CA LYS A 72 35.91 -29.60 -18.45
C LYS A 72 37.11 -29.11 -17.65
N MET A 73 37.06 -27.87 -17.16
CA MET A 73 38.07 -27.33 -16.24
C MET A 73 37.84 -27.86 -14.82
N ASP A 74 38.93 -28.08 -14.07
CA ASP A 74 38.80 -28.34 -12.63
C ASP A 74 38.42 -27.05 -11.88
N LYS A 75 37.82 -27.18 -10.69
CA LYS A 75 37.33 -26.05 -9.87
C LYS A 75 38.38 -24.94 -9.69
N THR A 76 39.63 -25.31 -9.44
CA THR A 76 40.76 -24.39 -9.25
C THR A 76 41.07 -23.65 -10.55
N GLN A 77 41.08 -24.34 -11.69
CA GLN A 77 41.32 -23.72 -13.00
C GLN A 77 40.20 -22.76 -13.40
N ALA A 78 38.95 -23.11 -13.12
CA ALA A 78 37.80 -22.24 -13.36
C ALA A 78 37.85 -20.98 -12.47
N ILE A 79 38.18 -21.14 -11.18
CA ILE A 79 38.38 -20.01 -10.26
C ILE A 79 39.52 -19.11 -10.74
N ASP A 80 40.66 -19.68 -11.18
CA ASP A 80 41.82 -18.90 -11.62
C ASP A 80 41.49 -18.06 -12.86
N GLN A 81 40.84 -18.67 -13.85
CA GLN A 81 40.39 -17.98 -15.05
C GLN A 81 39.37 -16.88 -14.74
N MET A 82 38.49 -17.11 -13.76
CA MET A 82 37.55 -16.08 -13.29
C MET A 82 38.29 -14.96 -12.56
N LEU A 83 39.24 -15.24 -11.68
CA LEU A 83 40.04 -14.24 -10.97
C LEU A 83 40.85 -13.37 -11.93
N GLU A 84 41.46 -13.96 -12.96
CA GLU A 84 42.17 -13.21 -14.02
C GLU A 84 41.24 -12.23 -14.75
N ARG A 85 39.99 -12.64 -15.02
CA ARG A 85 38.98 -11.78 -15.65
C ARG A 85 38.43 -10.73 -14.69
N LEU A 86 38.38 -11.04 -13.40
CA LEU A 86 37.83 -10.17 -12.36
C LEU A 86 38.83 -9.08 -11.93
N GLY A 87 40.13 -9.27 -12.09
CA GLY A 87 41.15 -8.24 -11.88
C GLY A 87 40.91 -7.36 -10.63
N SER A 88 40.79 -6.04 -10.82
CA SER A 88 40.47 -5.07 -9.76
C SER A 88 38.98 -4.72 -9.62
N ILE A 89 38.08 -5.50 -10.23
CA ILE A 89 36.63 -5.27 -10.15
C ILE A 89 36.17 -5.42 -8.70
N SER A 90 35.42 -4.43 -8.22
CA SER A 90 34.86 -4.39 -6.86
C SER A 90 33.42 -4.89 -6.83
N SER A 91 32.91 -5.25 -5.66
CA SER A 91 31.50 -5.61 -5.46
C SER A 91 30.54 -4.50 -5.94
N LYS A 92 30.93 -3.22 -5.81
CA LYS A 92 30.14 -2.07 -6.30
C LYS A 92 30.02 -2.02 -7.82
N ASP A 93 31.00 -2.54 -8.56
CA ASP A 93 30.96 -2.59 -10.01
C ASP A 93 30.02 -3.71 -10.50
N VAL A 94 29.92 -4.79 -9.72
CA VAL A 94 28.97 -5.89 -9.97
C VAL A 94 27.54 -5.47 -9.66
N ASP A 95 27.32 -4.72 -8.58
CA ASP A 95 26.00 -4.17 -8.24
C ASP A 95 25.43 -3.27 -9.36
N ARG A 96 26.29 -2.53 -10.07
CA ARG A 96 25.89 -1.69 -11.23
C ARG A 96 25.53 -2.52 -12.46
N ALA A 97 25.99 -3.77 -12.53
CA ALA A 97 25.75 -4.69 -13.65
C ALA A 97 24.54 -5.62 -13.41
N LYS A 98 23.89 -5.54 -12.25
CA LYS A 98 22.69 -6.35 -11.96
C LYS A 98 21.55 -6.01 -12.93
N PRO A 99 20.90 -7.02 -13.54
CA PRO A 99 19.74 -6.79 -14.38
C PRO A 99 18.59 -6.18 -13.57
N GLU A 100 17.67 -5.48 -14.25
CA GLU A 100 16.47 -4.94 -13.61
C GLU A 100 15.68 -6.03 -12.87
N PRO A 101 15.07 -5.71 -11.71
CA PRO A 101 14.27 -6.67 -10.96
C PRO A 101 13.10 -7.20 -11.80
N LEU A 102 12.99 -8.52 -11.92
CA LEU A 102 11.96 -9.23 -12.71
C LEU A 102 10.67 -9.49 -11.90
N GLU A 103 10.23 -8.52 -11.10
CA GLU A 103 9.00 -8.61 -10.32
C GLU A 103 7.76 -8.14 -11.11
N GLY A 104 6.59 -8.68 -10.78
CA GLY A 104 5.31 -8.22 -11.35
C GLY A 104 4.94 -8.77 -12.74
N PHE A 105 5.69 -9.75 -13.26
CA PHE A 105 5.35 -10.47 -14.48
C PHE A 105 4.27 -11.53 -14.23
N SER A 106 3.30 -11.62 -15.14
CA SER A 106 2.23 -12.61 -15.15
C SER A 106 2.23 -13.36 -16.47
N SER A 107 1.63 -14.55 -16.52
CA SER A 107 1.46 -15.26 -17.80
C SER A 107 0.59 -14.42 -18.73
N VAL A 108 0.97 -14.33 -19.99
CA VAL A 108 0.18 -13.64 -21.02
C VAL A 108 -1.21 -14.26 -21.17
N SER A 109 -1.36 -15.55 -20.88
CA SER A 109 -2.64 -16.27 -20.90
C SER A 109 -3.64 -15.84 -19.82
N THR A 110 -3.17 -15.19 -18.75
CA THR A 110 -3.99 -14.77 -17.60
C THR A 110 -4.30 -13.28 -17.58
N VAL A 111 -3.83 -12.52 -18.58
CA VAL A 111 -3.96 -11.06 -18.65
C VAL A 111 -4.93 -10.70 -19.78
N ASP A 112 -5.84 -9.76 -19.53
CA ASP A 112 -6.63 -9.17 -20.62
C ASP A 112 -5.75 -8.24 -21.46
N LEU A 113 -5.36 -8.73 -22.63
CA LEU A 113 -4.45 -8.04 -23.54
C LEU A 113 -5.13 -6.91 -24.32
N LYS A 114 -6.46 -6.86 -24.34
CA LYS A 114 -7.22 -5.82 -25.07
C LYS A 114 -7.24 -4.49 -24.33
N THR A 115 -7.24 -4.50 -23.00
CA THR A 115 -7.24 -3.30 -22.16
C THR A 115 -5.84 -2.73 -21.89
N LYS A 116 -4.77 -3.53 -22.06
CA LYS A 116 -3.38 -3.13 -21.75
C LYS A 116 -2.54 -2.58 -22.91
N GLN A 117 -3.12 -2.41 -24.11
CA GLN A 117 -2.46 -1.76 -25.27
C GLN A 117 -1.12 -2.38 -25.70
N ILE A 118 -0.97 -3.70 -25.60
CA ILE A 118 0.29 -4.39 -25.95
C ILE A 118 0.13 -5.00 -27.34
N SER A 119 0.85 -4.48 -28.33
CA SER A 119 0.87 -5.10 -29.65
C SER A 119 2.28 -5.46 -30.07
N PHE A 120 2.34 -6.61 -30.74
CA PHE A 120 3.56 -7.31 -31.05
C PHE A 120 3.84 -7.19 -32.55
N THR A 121 5.11 -7.13 -32.91
CA THR A 121 5.53 -7.45 -34.27
C THR A 121 6.85 -8.14 -34.12
N SER A 122 6.94 -9.39 -34.59
CA SER A 122 8.25 -10.01 -34.69
C SER A 122 8.91 -9.43 -35.93
N SER A 123 10.04 -8.77 -35.74
CA SER A 123 10.98 -8.59 -36.84
C SER A 123 11.70 -9.92 -37.07
N SER A 124 11.04 -10.90 -37.70
CA SER A 124 11.61 -12.00 -38.51
C SER A 124 10.61 -13.15 -38.67
N PHE A 125 9.60 -12.98 -39.54
CA PHE A 125 8.88 -14.12 -40.12
C PHE A 125 9.11 -14.11 -41.64
N VAL A 126 9.88 -15.08 -42.14
CA VAL A 126 10.12 -15.25 -43.57
C VAL A 126 8.92 -15.97 -44.19
N GLN A 127 8.23 -15.33 -45.13
CA GLN A 127 7.09 -15.90 -45.86
C GLN A 127 7.47 -17.23 -46.56
N PRO A 128 6.49 -18.15 -46.77
CA PRO A 128 6.74 -19.50 -47.30
C PRO A 128 7.38 -19.56 -48.70
N ASP A 129 7.41 -18.46 -49.46
CA ASP A 129 7.71 -18.45 -50.89
C ASP A 129 9.15 -18.04 -51.25
N GLY A 130 9.96 -17.58 -50.28
CA GLY A 130 11.39 -17.32 -50.44
C GLY A 130 11.77 -16.24 -51.47
N LYS A 131 10.81 -15.45 -51.98
CA LYS A 131 11.03 -14.49 -53.08
C LYS A 131 10.75 -13.04 -52.72
N THR A 132 10.23 -12.77 -51.53
CA THR A 132 9.83 -11.44 -51.09
C THR A 132 10.67 -11.02 -49.87
N PRO A 133 11.28 -9.82 -49.85
CA PRO A 133 12.00 -9.36 -48.66
C PRO A 133 11.04 -9.41 -47.46
N SER A 134 11.55 -9.85 -46.30
CA SER A 134 10.75 -10.04 -45.08
C SER A 134 10.08 -8.73 -44.67
N ALA A 135 8.87 -8.49 -45.15
CA ALA A 135 7.99 -7.50 -44.56
C ALA A 135 7.74 -7.97 -43.12
N ASN A 136 8.07 -7.13 -42.14
CA ASN A 136 7.78 -7.40 -40.73
C ASN A 136 6.29 -7.71 -40.60
N GLU A 137 5.94 -8.97 -40.38
CA GLU A 137 4.54 -9.35 -40.18
C GLU A 137 4.11 -8.84 -38.80
N THR A 138 3.20 -7.86 -38.79
CA THR A 138 2.62 -7.34 -37.55
C THR A 138 1.62 -8.35 -37.03
N ILE A 139 1.92 -8.96 -35.88
CA ILE A 139 1.06 -9.97 -35.26
C ILE A 139 0.49 -9.36 -33.98
N ASP A 140 -0.81 -9.10 -33.95
CA ASP A 140 -1.48 -8.66 -32.73
C ASP A 140 -1.38 -9.75 -31.63
N LEU A 141 -0.85 -9.38 -30.46
CA LEU A 141 -0.55 -10.29 -29.36
C LEU A 141 -1.82 -10.95 -28.84
N ALA A 142 -2.93 -10.20 -28.78
CA ALA A 142 -4.23 -10.74 -28.35
C ALA A 142 -4.73 -11.82 -29.32
N SER A 143 -4.69 -11.54 -30.63
CA SER A 143 -5.06 -12.50 -31.66
C SER A 143 -4.14 -13.74 -31.71
N ALA A 144 -2.86 -13.57 -31.39
CA ALA A 144 -1.88 -14.66 -31.42
C ALA A 144 -1.98 -15.60 -30.24
N VAL A 145 -2.38 -15.08 -29.07
CA VAL A 145 -2.62 -15.88 -27.85
C VAL A 145 -3.95 -16.62 -27.95
N GLU A 146 -5.03 -15.97 -28.43
CA GLU A 146 -6.33 -16.63 -28.68
C GLU A 146 -6.23 -17.69 -29.81
N GLY A 147 -5.37 -17.47 -30.82
CA GLY A 147 -5.21 -18.34 -31.99
C GLY A 147 -4.06 -19.35 -31.97
N LYS A 148 -3.30 -19.47 -30.86
CA LYS A 148 -2.08 -20.32 -30.73
C LYS A 148 -0.98 -20.06 -31.77
N LYS A 149 -0.72 -18.79 -32.13
CA LYS A 149 0.32 -18.43 -33.12
C LYS A 149 1.73 -18.24 -32.53
N LEU A 150 1.88 -18.14 -31.20
CA LEU A 150 3.15 -17.83 -30.53
C LEU A 150 3.74 -19.06 -29.82
N ASP A 151 4.37 -19.96 -30.60
CA ASP A 151 5.15 -21.08 -30.07
C ASP A 151 6.63 -20.68 -29.97
N LEU A 152 7.01 -20.08 -28.83
CA LEU A 152 8.41 -19.78 -28.51
C LEU A 152 9.08 -20.98 -27.86
N ALA A 153 10.31 -21.27 -28.26
CA ALA A 153 11.08 -22.38 -27.73
C ALA A 153 12.58 -22.06 -27.64
N LEU A 154 13.27 -22.80 -26.76
CA LEU A 154 14.70 -23.07 -26.85
C LEU A 154 14.90 -24.33 -27.68
N VAL A 155 15.77 -24.25 -28.67
CA VAL A 155 16.05 -25.33 -29.60
C VAL A 155 17.52 -25.68 -29.55
N GLU A 156 17.82 -26.96 -29.32
CA GLU A 156 19.17 -27.50 -29.42
C GLU A 156 19.54 -27.67 -30.90
N ILE A 157 20.66 -27.12 -31.33
CA ILE A 157 21.22 -27.33 -32.66
C ILE A 157 22.54 -28.08 -32.51
N LYS A 158 22.62 -29.26 -33.14
CA LYS A 158 23.80 -30.11 -33.18
C LYS A 158 24.53 -29.92 -34.50
N LEU A 159 25.79 -29.52 -34.43
CA LEU A 159 26.70 -29.33 -35.55
C LEU A 159 27.73 -30.45 -35.53
N THR A 160 27.63 -31.41 -36.46
CA THR A 160 28.56 -32.52 -36.58
C THR A 160 29.55 -32.23 -37.70
N THR A 161 30.76 -31.84 -37.34
CA THR A 161 31.85 -31.60 -38.30
C THR A 161 32.53 -32.94 -38.62
N PRO A 162 32.62 -33.34 -39.90
CA PRO A 162 33.24 -34.60 -40.29
C PRO A 162 34.77 -34.56 -40.10
N ALA A 163 35.37 -35.75 -39.98
CA ALA A 163 36.81 -35.89 -39.80
C ALA A 163 37.59 -35.36 -41.02
N SER A 164 38.62 -34.55 -40.78
CA SER A 164 39.48 -33.96 -41.82
C SER A 164 40.89 -33.69 -41.28
N ASN A 165 41.93 -33.96 -42.08
CA ASN A 165 43.34 -33.69 -41.78
C ASN A 165 43.81 -34.13 -40.36
N GLY A 166 43.52 -35.37 -39.97
CA GLY A 166 43.96 -35.91 -38.66
C GLY A 166 43.14 -35.44 -37.46
N VAL A 167 42.14 -34.58 -37.66
CA VAL A 167 41.18 -34.17 -36.62
C VAL A 167 39.98 -35.11 -36.65
N PRO A 168 39.64 -35.80 -35.54
CA PRO A 168 38.47 -36.67 -35.47
C PRO A 168 37.17 -35.89 -35.63
N ALA A 169 36.12 -36.56 -36.11
CA ALA A 169 34.80 -35.97 -36.23
C ALA A 169 34.33 -35.46 -34.85
N SER A 170 33.77 -34.25 -34.82
CA SER A 170 33.32 -33.62 -33.58
C SER A 170 31.89 -33.14 -33.72
N THR A 171 31.08 -33.36 -32.69
CA THR A 171 29.72 -32.84 -32.61
C THR A 171 29.67 -31.77 -31.55
N LYS A 172 29.29 -30.56 -31.93
CA LYS A 172 29.06 -29.44 -31.00
C LYS A 172 27.56 -29.20 -30.88
N SER A 173 27.04 -29.23 -29.66
CA SER A 173 25.65 -28.87 -29.38
C SER A 173 25.57 -27.42 -28.89
N THR A 174 24.62 -26.66 -29.41
CA THR A 174 24.39 -25.25 -29.03
C THR A 174 22.90 -24.99 -28.87
N TRP A 175 22.50 -24.33 -27.78
CA TRP A 175 21.12 -23.94 -27.55
C TRP A 175 20.84 -22.56 -28.15
N ASN A 176 19.74 -22.45 -28.90
CA ASN A 176 19.32 -21.22 -29.56
C ASN A 176 17.91 -20.86 -29.08
N GLY A 177 17.66 -19.59 -28.76
CA GLY A 177 16.37 -19.11 -28.30
C GLY A 177 16.45 -17.75 -27.60
N PRO A 178 15.32 -17.11 -27.25
CA PRO A 178 13.96 -17.52 -27.58
C PRO A 178 13.72 -17.41 -29.08
N VAL A 179 13.15 -18.43 -29.72
CA VAL A 179 12.84 -18.43 -31.16
C VAL A 179 11.50 -19.10 -31.44
N SER A 180 10.85 -18.76 -32.55
CA SER A 180 9.68 -19.51 -32.99
C SER A 180 10.08 -20.91 -33.44
N LEU A 181 9.39 -21.94 -32.94
CA LEU A 181 9.68 -23.33 -33.29
C LEU A 181 9.53 -23.59 -34.80
N ALA A 182 8.51 -22.99 -35.44
CA ALA A 182 8.28 -23.10 -36.87
C ALA A 182 9.42 -22.46 -37.68
N PHE A 183 9.89 -21.28 -37.24
CA PHE A 183 10.99 -20.57 -37.88
C PHE A 183 12.31 -21.35 -37.75
N ALA A 184 12.62 -21.87 -36.56
CA ALA A 184 13.80 -22.68 -36.33
C ALA A 184 13.82 -23.92 -37.25
N LYS A 185 12.68 -24.61 -37.41
CA LYS A 185 12.55 -25.78 -38.31
C LYS A 185 12.84 -25.43 -39.76
N LYS A 186 12.26 -24.34 -40.25
CA LYS A 186 12.47 -23.87 -41.62
C LYS A 186 13.94 -23.48 -41.86
N ARG A 187 14.54 -22.75 -40.92
CA ARG A 187 15.91 -22.26 -41.07
C ARG A 187 16.94 -23.38 -41.09
N VAL A 188 16.76 -24.41 -40.25
CA VAL A 188 17.61 -25.61 -40.27
C VAL A 188 17.51 -26.32 -41.62
N ALA A 189 16.30 -26.47 -42.18
CA ALA A 189 16.09 -27.08 -43.50
C ALA A 189 16.74 -26.26 -44.64
N GLU A 190 16.63 -24.93 -44.62
CA GLU A 190 17.30 -24.05 -45.60
C GLU A 190 18.82 -24.19 -45.54
N ILE A 191 19.39 -24.26 -44.33
CA ILE A 191 20.84 -24.43 -44.14
C ILE A 191 21.28 -25.79 -44.68
N GLU A 192 20.53 -26.86 -44.41
CA GLU A 192 20.81 -28.18 -45.00
C GLU A 192 20.78 -28.14 -46.53
N GLU A 193 19.83 -27.42 -47.13
CA GLU A 193 19.68 -27.31 -48.58
C GLU A 193 20.81 -26.46 -49.22
N GLN A 194 21.13 -25.31 -48.64
CA GLN A 194 22.26 -24.46 -49.06
C GLN A 194 23.59 -25.20 -48.97
N GLN A 195 23.78 -25.98 -47.91
CA GLN A 195 24.94 -26.83 -47.73
C GLN A 195 25.01 -27.94 -48.79
N LYS A 196 23.90 -28.64 -49.06
CA LYS A 196 23.83 -29.64 -50.15
C LYS A 196 24.19 -29.04 -51.51
N ALA A 197 23.77 -27.81 -51.80
CA ALA A 197 24.08 -27.12 -53.05
C ALA A 197 25.57 -26.70 -53.18
N GLN A 198 26.25 -26.42 -52.06
CA GLN A 198 27.67 -26.04 -52.05
C GLN A 198 28.65 -27.22 -51.98
N ALA A 199 28.19 -28.41 -51.61
CA ALA A 199 29.03 -29.51 -51.15
C ALA A 199 29.98 -30.16 -52.18
N LYS A 200 29.76 -30.04 -53.51
CA LYS A 200 30.59 -30.61 -54.62
C LYS A 200 31.41 -31.89 -54.30
N GLY A 201 30.85 -32.85 -53.54
CA GLY A 201 31.52 -34.12 -53.20
C GLY A 201 32.45 -34.15 -51.97
N GLN A 202 32.51 -33.12 -51.13
CA GLN A 202 33.29 -33.13 -49.86
C GLN A 202 32.42 -33.52 -48.64
N PRO A 203 33.02 -34.08 -47.56
CA PRO A 203 32.29 -34.36 -46.33
C PRO A 203 31.88 -33.05 -45.63
N MET A 204 30.58 -32.92 -45.34
CA MET A 204 29.95 -31.68 -44.87
C MET A 204 29.63 -31.70 -43.37
N THR A 205 29.65 -30.53 -42.74
CA THR A 205 29.11 -30.35 -41.38
C THR A 205 27.61 -30.61 -41.38
N LYS A 206 27.15 -31.61 -40.63
CA LYS A 206 25.72 -31.92 -40.48
C LYS A 206 25.09 -30.99 -39.46
N VAL A 207 23.96 -30.36 -39.78
CA VAL A 207 23.18 -29.54 -38.85
C VAL A 207 21.90 -30.30 -38.51
N GLU A 208 21.67 -30.60 -37.24
CA GLU A 208 20.46 -31.29 -36.80
C GLU A 208 19.77 -30.53 -35.66
N MET A 209 18.44 -30.55 -35.68
CA MET A 209 17.63 -30.07 -34.56
C MET A 209 17.52 -31.17 -33.50
N GLY A 210 17.99 -30.88 -32.29
CA GLY A 210 17.92 -31.76 -31.13
C GLY A 210 16.66 -31.54 -30.29
N LYS A 211 16.84 -31.45 -28.96
CA LYS A 211 15.73 -31.22 -28.02
C LYS A 211 15.13 -29.82 -28.17
N THR A 212 13.84 -29.72 -27.86
CA THR A 212 13.08 -28.45 -27.83
C THR A 212 12.48 -28.28 -26.45
N ILE A 213 12.60 -27.09 -25.86
CA ILE A 213 11.98 -26.70 -24.59
C ILE A 213 11.04 -25.53 -24.87
N ASN A 214 9.76 -25.67 -24.55
CA ASN A 214 8.78 -24.60 -24.76
C ASN A 214 9.01 -23.47 -23.75
N LEU A 215 8.71 -22.24 -24.16
CA LEU A 215 8.84 -21.04 -23.34
C LEU A 215 7.48 -20.45 -23.03
N ASP A 216 7.27 -20.10 -21.77
CA ASP A 216 6.11 -19.34 -21.32
C ASP A 216 6.34 -17.86 -21.62
N LEU A 217 5.48 -17.25 -22.43
CA LEU A 217 5.52 -15.80 -22.61
C LEU A 217 4.88 -15.12 -21.39
N MET A 218 5.64 -14.22 -20.77
CA MET A 218 5.22 -13.48 -19.60
C MET A 218 5.25 -11.98 -19.85
N VAL A 219 4.34 -11.27 -19.19
CA VAL A 219 4.10 -9.84 -19.36
C VAL A 219 3.93 -9.15 -18.03
N ASP A 220 4.57 -8.00 -17.84
CA ASP A 220 4.38 -7.19 -16.63
C ASP A 220 3.22 -6.18 -16.77
N LYS A 221 2.95 -5.41 -15.71
CA LYS A 221 1.91 -4.36 -15.75
C LYS A 221 2.21 -3.24 -16.76
N ARG A 222 3.47 -3.10 -17.20
CA ARG A 222 3.97 -2.05 -18.11
C ARG A 222 3.96 -2.51 -19.58
N GLY A 223 3.67 -3.78 -19.84
CA GLY A 223 3.66 -4.37 -21.18
C GLY A 223 5.01 -4.88 -21.67
N LYS A 224 6.01 -4.99 -20.79
CA LYS A 224 7.31 -5.62 -21.10
C LYS A 224 7.12 -7.12 -21.21
N LEU A 225 7.64 -7.71 -22.28
CA LEU A 225 7.59 -9.15 -22.53
C LEU A 225 8.91 -9.84 -22.23
N VAL A 226 8.83 -10.98 -21.55
CA VAL A 226 9.94 -11.92 -21.33
C VAL A 226 9.51 -13.33 -21.68
N ALA A 227 10.46 -14.13 -22.17
CA ALA A 227 10.24 -15.56 -22.41
C ALA A 227 10.81 -16.34 -21.23
N ALA A 228 9.95 -17.09 -20.54
CA ALA A 228 10.29 -17.77 -19.31
C ALA A 228 10.44 -19.29 -19.54
N VAL A 229 11.53 -19.86 -19.04
CA VAL A 229 11.78 -21.31 -19.08
C VAL A 229 11.74 -21.87 -17.67
N GLU A 230 11.01 -22.96 -17.43
CA GLU A 230 11.02 -23.59 -16.10
C GLU A 230 12.42 -24.12 -15.77
N ASP A 231 12.94 -23.74 -14.61
CA ASP A 231 14.30 -24.08 -14.18
C ASP A 231 14.54 -25.60 -14.13
N LYS A 232 13.48 -26.38 -13.86
CA LYS A 232 13.51 -27.85 -13.85
C LYS A 232 13.58 -28.49 -15.25
N ASP A 233 13.13 -27.76 -16.28
CA ASP A 233 13.11 -28.25 -17.66
C ASP A 233 14.45 -27.99 -18.37
N LEU A 234 15.31 -27.16 -17.78
CA LEU A 234 16.67 -26.93 -18.24
C LEU A 234 17.57 -28.15 -17.95
N PRO A 235 18.37 -28.61 -18.93
CA PRO A 235 19.43 -29.60 -18.71
C PRO A 235 20.41 -29.16 -17.62
N GLN A 236 20.98 -30.12 -16.88
CA GLN A 236 21.95 -29.83 -15.81
C GLN A 236 23.19 -29.05 -16.28
N ASP A 237 23.57 -29.20 -17.54
CA ASP A 237 24.74 -28.54 -18.16
C ASP A 237 24.33 -27.37 -19.09
N PHE A 238 23.11 -26.82 -18.93
CA PHE A 238 22.61 -25.76 -19.81
C PHE A 238 23.34 -24.44 -19.57
N ASP A 239 24.04 -23.95 -20.60
CA ASP A 239 24.75 -22.68 -20.59
C ASP A 239 24.03 -21.61 -21.44
N PHE A 240 23.66 -20.51 -20.79
CA PHE A 240 23.04 -19.35 -21.44
C PHE A 240 24.04 -18.51 -22.25
N SER A 241 25.35 -18.66 -22.05
CA SER A 241 26.36 -17.91 -22.81
C SER A 241 26.35 -18.28 -24.29
N GLY A 242 26.04 -19.54 -24.60
CA GLY A 242 25.92 -20.06 -25.97
C GLY A 242 24.71 -19.55 -26.74
N VAL A 243 23.67 -19.10 -26.04
CA VAL A 243 22.44 -18.54 -26.64
C VAL A 243 22.72 -17.22 -27.38
N ASN A 244 23.78 -16.50 -27.00
CA ASN A 244 24.18 -15.21 -27.59
C ASN A 244 25.36 -15.30 -28.58
N SER A 245 25.93 -16.49 -28.79
CA SER A 245 27.02 -16.69 -29.76
C SER A 245 26.44 -16.80 -31.17
N GLN A 246 26.95 -16.01 -32.15
CA GLN A 246 26.54 -15.95 -33.57
C GLN A 246 25.28 -16.78 -33.87
N PRO A 247 24.09 -16.29 -33.48
CA PRO A 247 22.90 -17.13 -33.45
C PRO A 247 22.59 -17.60 -34.87
N VAL A 248 22.36 -18.90 -35.02
CA VAL A 248 21.86 -19.45 -36.30
C VAL A 248 20.46 -18.87 -36.60
N VAL A 249 19.76 -18.40 -35.56
CA VAL A 249 18.37 -17.93 -35.54
C VAL A 249 18.24 -16.71 -34.61
N SER A 250 17.87 -15.54 -35.12
CA SER A 250 17.77 -14.29 -34.32
C SER A 250 16.60 -14.28 -33.33
N ALA A 251 16.82 -13.70 -32.14
CA ALA A 251 15.77 -13.52 -31.13
C ALA A 251 14.67 -12.55 -31.61
N PRO A 252 13.39 -12.80 -31.26
CA PRO A 252 12.28 -11.93 -31.63
C PRO A 252 12.36 -10.60 -30.87
N SER A 253 12.08 -9.51 -31.59
CA SER A 253 11.86 -8.18 -31.04
C SER A 253 10.37 -7.81 -31.08
N TYR A 254 9.97 -6.76 -30.36
CA TYR A 254 8.61 -6.20 -30.35
C TYR A 254 8.64 -4.69 -30.15
N PHE A 255 7.56 -3.97 -30.50
CA PHE A 255 7.43 -2.54 -30.25
C PHE A 255 6.42 -2.32 -29.11
N PRO A 256 6.71 -1.50 -28.10
CA PRO A 256 5.81 -1.31 -26.96
C PRO A 256 4.69 -0.29 -27.25
N ILE A 257 3.94 -0.46 -28.35
CA ILE A 257 2.81 0.41 -28.74
C ILE A 257 1.61 -0.41 -29.24
N ASN A 258 0.43 0.20 -29.25
CA ASN A 258 -0.81 -0.44 -29.72
C ASN A 258 -0.78 -0.74 -31.24
N ALA A 259 -1.41 -1.83 -31.68
CA ALA A 259 -1.48 -2.33 -33.05
C ALA A 259 -2.15 -1.32 -33.98
N GLU A 260 -3.18 -0.63 -33.51
CA GLU A 260 -3.86 0.39 -34.31
C GLU A 260 -2.95 1.60 -34.57
N GLU A 261 -2.17 2.00 -33.56
CA GLU A 261 -1.22 3.11 -33.65
C GLU A 261 0.01 2.72 -34.48
N TYR A 262 0.56 1.52 -34.26
CA TYR A 262 1.60 0.93 -35.09
C TYR A 262 1.15 0.84 -36.55
N GLY A 263 -0.06 0.34 -36.81
CA GLY A 263 -0.62 0.22 -38.15
C GLY A 263 -0.82 1.56 -38.85
N LYS A 264 -1.17 2.62 -38.11
CA LYS A 264 -1.24 3.99 -38.64
C LYS A 264 0.16 4.52 -38.99
N ILE A 265 1.13 4.35 -38.10
CA ILE A 265 2.52 4.82 -38.29
C ILE A 265 3.19 4.04 -39.44
N SER A 266 3.04 2.72 -39.48
CA SER A 266 3.65 1.87 -40.50
C SER A 266 3.10 2.17 -41.89
N LYS A 267 1.78 2.35 -42.01
CA LYS A 267 1.14 2.73 -43.29
C LYS A 267 1.60 4.12 -43.76
N GLN A 268 1.75 5.08 -42.86
CA GLN A 268 2.31 6.39 -43.19
C GLN A 268 3.76 6.30 -43.67
N ILE A 269 4.60 5.51 -43.00
CA ILE A 269 5.98 5.27 -43.42
C ILE A 269 6.01 4.60 -44.80
N GLU A 270 5.15 3.60 -45.05
CA GLU A 270 5.06 2.90 -46.32
C GLU A 270 4.61 3.83 -47.46
N ASP A 271 3.61 4.68 -47.21
CA ASP A 271 3.10 5.65 -48.18
C ASP A 271 4.14 6.75 -48.50
N LEU A 272 4.92 7.19 -47.51
CA LEU A 272 6.02 8.14 -47.69
C LEU A 272 7.22 7.49 -48.42
N SER A 273 7.55 6.25 -48.07
CA SER A 273 8.57 5.44 -48.76
C SER A 273 8.25 5.28 -50.25
N LYS A 274 6.98 4.97 -50.59
CA LYS A 274 6.51 4.91 -52.00
C LYS A 274 6.62 6.24 -52.74
N LYS A 275 6.62 7.37 -52.03
CA LYS A 275 6.80 8.72 -52.59
C LYS A 275 8.27 9.15 -52.69
N GLY A 276 9.22 8.29 -52.29
CA GLY A 276 10.66 8.53 -52.46
C GLY A 276 11.30 9.46 -51.42
N SER A 277 10.58 9.85 -50.35
CA SER A 277 11.15 10.65 -49.25
C SER A 277 10.55 10.22 -47.90
N LEU A 278 11.40 10.08 -46.89
CA LEU A 278 11.03 9.78 -45.49
C LEU A 278 10.98 11.03 -44.61
N GLU A 279 11.10 12.21 -45.21
CA GLU A 279 11.11 13.49 -44.49
C GLU A 279 9.73 13.76 -43.86
N GLY A 280 9.70 13.93 -42.53
CA GLY A 280 8.44 14.09 -41.77
C GLY A 280 7.75 12.79 -41.35
N ALA A 281 8.34 11.62 -41.61
CA ALA A 281 7.78 10.35 -41.15
C ALA A 281 7.78 10.26 -39.60
N PRO A 282 6.68 9.79 -38.97
CA PRO A 282 6.68 9.52 -37.54
C PRO A 282 7.73 8.46 -37.19
N LYS A 283 8.47 8.66 -36.10
CA LYS A 283 9.46 7.69 -35.62
C LYS A 283 8.77 6.61 -34.81
N LEU A 284 9.02 5.34 -35.16
CA LEU A 284 8.68 4.22 -34.29
C LEU A 284 9.57 4.26 -33.03
N PRO A 285 9.05 3.85 -31.86
CA PRO A 285 9.90 3.64 -30.69
C PRO A 285 10.93 2.54 -30.98
N PRO A 286 12.08 2.53 -30.28
CA PRO A 286 13.06 1.47 -30.46
C PRO A 286 12.43 0.10 -30.15
N PRO A 287 12.70 -0.94 -30.97
CA PRO A 287 12.19 -2.28 -30.71
C PRO A 287 12.83 -2.85 -29.43
N ALA A 288 11.99 -3.37 -28.54
CA ALA A 288 12.40 -4.10 -27.34
C ALA A 288 12.66 -5.57 -27.70
N GLN A 289 13.67 -6.19 -27.10
CA GLN A 289 13.96 -7.61 -27.27
C GLN A 289 13.21 -8.45 -26.23
N ILE A 290 12.74 -9.64 -26.63
CA ILE A 290 12.23 -10.61 -25.67
C ILE A 290 13.43 -11.29 -25.01
N THR A 291 13.68 -10.95 -23.75
CA THR A 291 14.74 -11.56 -22.96
C THR A 291 14.29 -12.91 -22.41
N LEU A 292 15.20 -13.89 -22.43
CA LEU A 292 14.99 -15.18 -21.79
C LEU A 292 15.17 -15.03 -20.27
N VAL A 293 14.32 -15.66 -19.47
CA VAL A 293 14.37 -15.64 -18.01
C VAL A 293 14.09 -17.03 -17.45
N LYS A 294 14.65 -17.34 -16.28
CA LYS A 294 14.35 -18.58 -15.55
C LYS A 294 13.08 -18.41 -14.73
N LEU A 295 12.21 -19.42 -14.77
CA LEU A 295 10.95 -19.49 -14.04
C LEU A 295 11.04 -20.55 -12.95
N SER A 296 10.82 -20.14 -11.71
CA SER A 296 10.55 -21.05 -10.60
C SER A 296 9.10 -20.89 -10.14
N ARG A 297 8.40 -22.01 -9.99
CA ARG A 297 7.03 -22.05 -9.45
C ARG A 297 7.05 -22.65 -8.06
N THR A 298 6.58 -21.88 -7.08
CA THR A 298 6.48 -22.34 -5.69
C THR A 298 5.03 -22.43 -5.30
N GLU A 299 4.58 -23.65 -4.97
CA GLU A 299 3.23 -23.90 -4.48
C GLU A 299 3.03 -23.23 -3.12
N VAL A 300 1.97 -22.45 -2.99
CA VAL A 300 1.54 -21.84 -1.73
C VAL A 300 0.50 -22.75 -1.11
N PRO A 301 0.78 -23.35 0.07
CA PRO A 301 -0.19 -24.20 0.73
C PRO A 301 -1.45 -23.40 1.12
N TRP A 302 -2.62 -23.93 0.76
CA TRP A 302 -3.90 -23.24 0.96
C TRP A 302 -4.17 -22.90 2.44
N TYR A 303 -3.66 -23.71 3.37
CA TYR A 303 -3.89 -23.52 4.80
C TYR A 303 -3.22 -22.25 5.34
N LEU A 304 -2.20 -21.70 4.66
CA LEU A 304 -1.59 -20.42 5.06
C LEU A 304 -2.57 -19.25 4.96
N PHE A 305 -3.42 -19.25 3.93
CA PHE A 305 -4.49 -18.25 3.78
C PHE A 305 -5.54 -18.40 4.89
N PHE A 306 -5.88 -19.64 5.26
CA PHE A 306 -6.77 -19.92 6.39
C PHE A 306 -6.18 -19.44 7.72
N ILE A 307 -4.88 -19.67 7.96
CA ILE A 307 -4.17 -19.18 9.15
C ILE A 307 -4.19 -17.65 9.19
N ALA A 308 -3.93 -16.96 8.08
CA ALA A 308 -3.97 -15.49 8.03
C ALA A 308 -5.35 -14.92 8.41
N ILE A 309 -6.44 -15.47 7.86
CA ILE A 309 -7.81 -15.06 8.21
C ILE A 309 -8.12 -15.36 9.67
N THR A 310 -7.77 -16.56 10.15
CA THR A 310 -8.02 -16.97 11.54
C THR A 310 -7.20 -16.13 12.52
N PHE A 311 -5.99 -15.74 12.16
CA PHE A 311 -5.18 -14.83 12.96
C PHE A 311 -5.81 -13.43 13.04
N GLY A 312 -6.39 -12.93 11.96
CA GLY A 312 -7.20 -11.70 11.99
C GLY A 312 -8.38 -11.80 12.96
N LEU A 313 -9.11 -12.91 12.96
CA LEU A 313 -10.17 -13.16 13.93
C LEU A 313 -9.65 -13.18 15.37
N PHE A 314 -8.53 -13.87 15.63
CA PHE A 314 -7.88 -13.86 16.95
C PHE A 314 -7.50 -12.44 17.39
N LEU A 315 -6.95 -11.64 16.48
CA LEU A 315 -6.55 -10.27 16.76
C LEU A 315 -7.75 -9.36 17.07
N ALA A 316 -8.94 -9.62 16.51
CA ALA A 316 -10.16 -8.91 16.87
C ALA A 316 -10.43 -8.99 18.38
N PHE A 317 -10.34 -10.20 18.95
CA PHE A 317 -10.49 -10.40 20.39
C PHE A 317 -9.40 -9.69 21.19
N VAL A 318 -8.15 -9.70 20.71
CA VAL A 318 -7.05 -8.98 21.38
C VAL A 318 -7.33 -7.48 21.45
N ILE A 319 -7.79 -6.89 20.34
CA ILE A 319 -8.14 -5.46 20.26
C ILE A 319 -9.29 -5.12 21.22
N GLU A 320 -10.32 -5.96 21.27
CA GLU A 320 -11.43 -5.81 22.22
C GLU A 320 -10.96 -5.90 23.67
N ILE A 321 -10.15 -6.91 24.02
CA ILE A 321 -9.62 -7.09 25.38
C ILE A 321 -8.74 -5.91 25.81
N LEU A 322 -7.89 -5.41 24.90
CA LEU A 322 -7.07 -4.23 25.18
C LEU A 322 -7.93 -3.00 25.43
N THR A 323 -8.96 -2.78 24.62
CA THR A 323 -9.87 -1.65 24.78
C THR A 323 -10.70 -1.77 26.07
N ASP A 324 -11.21 -2.98 26.38
CA ASP A 324 -11.93 -3.28 27.62
C ASP A 324 -11.08 -2.97 28.85
N TYR A 325 -9.80 -3.38 28.85
CA TYR A 325 -8.91 -3.16 29.99
C TYR A 325 -8.81 -1.69 30.41
N PHE A 326 -8.76 -0.77 29.45
CA PHE A 326 -8.62 0.65 29.72
C PHE A 326 -9.94 1.36 30.02
N VAL A 327 -11.04 0.94 29.40
CA VAL A 327 -12.29 1.70 29.44
C VAL A 327 -13.30 1.11 30.44
N SER A 328 -13.28 -0.19 30.70
CA SER A 328 -14.29 -0.89 31.51
C SER A 328 -14.31 -0.44 32.99
N THR A 329 -15.52 -0.33 33.54
CA THR A 329 -15.77 0.02 34.96
C THR A 329 -15.23 -1.01 35.96
N HIS A 330 -14.95 -2.22 35.50
CA HIS A 330 -14.46 -3.32 36.34
C HIS A 330 -12.92 -3.38 36.42
N LYS A 331 -12.22 -2.58 35.63
CA LYS A 331 -10.75 -2.66 35.48
C LYS A 331 -10.05 -1.53 36.23
N LYS A 332 -8.74 -1.71 36.45
CA LYS A 332 -7.94 -0.80 37.26
C LYS A 332 -7.88 0.64 36.69
N PRO A 333 -7.64 0.87 35.38
CA PRO A 333 -7.47 2.23 34.87
C PRO A 333 -8.67 3.15 35.14
N THR A 334 -9.88 2.72 34.78
CA THR A 334 -11.11 3.50 35.01
C THR A 334 -11.40 3.72 36.49
N ARG A 335 -11.14 2.73 37.35
CA ARG A 335 -11.32 2.87 38.81
C ARG A 335 -10.34 3.85 39.43
N GLU A 336 -9.10 3.87 38.96
CA GLU A 336 -8.09 4.83 39.39
C GLU A 336 -8.50 6.25 38.98
N VAL A 337 -8.97 6.43 37.74
CA VAL A 337 -9.49 7.72 37.25
C VAL A 337 -10.71 8.17 38.07
N ALA A 338 -11.60 7.26 38.45
CA ALA A 338 -12.67 7.56 39.38
C ALA A 338 -12.14 7.97 40.77
N GLY A 339 -11.07 7.35 41.27
CA GLY A 339 -10.48 7.67 42.57
C GLY A 339 -9.88 9.07 42.66
N VAL A 340 -9.15 9.48 41.63
CA VAL A 340 -8.54 10.83 41.58
C VAL A 340 -9.57 11.94 41.43
N SER A 341 -10.84 11.64 41.10
CA SER A 341 -11.93 12.63 41.08
C SER A 341 -12.14 13.33 42.44
N THR A 342 -11.76 12.66 43.54
CA THR A 342 -11.82 13.22 44.91
C THR A 342 -10.87 14.41 45.10
N ALA A 343 -9.83 14.53 44.27
CA ALA A 343 -8.91 15.65 44.24
C ALA A 343 -9.32 16.76 43.23
N GLY A 344 -10.43 16.57 42.53
CA GLY A 344 -11.01 17.53 41.58
C GLY A 344 -10.80 17.17 40.10
N PRO A 345 -11.23 18.06 39.17
CA PRO A 345 -11.24 17.76 37.73
C PRO A 345 -9.83 17.66 37.13
N ALA A 346 -8.88 18.50 37.55
CA ALA A 346 -7.56 18.57 36.92
C ALA A 346 -6.75 17.27 37.08
N PRO A 347 -6.63 16.66 38.27
CA PRO A 347 -5.98 15.35 38.43
C PRO A 347 -6.67 14.24 37.61
N MET A 348 -8.00 14.28 37.50
CA MET A 348 -8.77 13.30 36.73
C MET A 348 -8.56 13.40 35.21
N ILE A 349 -8.44 14.62 34.68
CA ILE A 349 -8.05 14.86 33.28
C ILE A 349 -6.63 14.34 33.03
N ILE A 350 -5.68 14.68 33.91
CA ILE A 350 -4.27 14.27 33.79
C ILE A 350 -4.17 12.74 33.75
N GLN A 351 -4.80 12.05 34.70
CA GLN A 351 -4.71 10.59 34.81
C GLN A 351 -5.42 9.88 33.65
N GLY A 352 -6.61 10.34 33.26
CA GLY A 352 -7.34 9.75 32.13
C GLY A 352 -6.62 9.92 30.80
N PHE A 353 -6.04 11.11 30.56
CA PHE A 353 -5.25 11.36 29.35
C PHE A 353 -3.98 10.50 29.30
N ALA A 354 -3.30 10.32 30.44
CA ALA A 354 -2.10 9.48 30.53
C ALA A 354 -2.40 8.01 30.21
N TYR A 355 -3.42 7.41 30.83
CA TYR A 355 -3.80 6.02 30.55
C TYR A 355 -4.33 5.83 29.12
N ALA A 356 -5.03 6.81 28.56
CA ALA A 356 -5.47 6.74 27.18
C ALA A 356 -4.28 6.80 26.18
N SER A 357 -3.25 7.60 26.49
CA SER A 357 -2.00 7.64 25.72
C SER A 357 -1.29 6.29 25.75
N GLU A 358 -1.22 5.66 26.93
CA GLU A 358 -0.69 4.30 27.10
C GLU A 358 -1.48 3.27 26.28
N SER A 359 -2.82 3.33 26.32
CA SER A 359 -3.68 2.43 25.54
C SER A 359 -3.44 2.53 24.03
N SER A 360 -3.12 3.72 23.53
CA SER A 360 -2.83 3.98 22.11
C SER A 360 -1.56 3.27 21.66
N VAL A 361 -0.54 3.25 22.51
CA VAL A 361 0.73 2.55 22.26
C VAL A 361 0.50 1.04 22.20
N TYR A 362 -0.24 0.46 23.16
CA TYR A 362 -0.55 -0.97 23.13
C TYR A 362 -1.36 -1.38 21.89
N MET A 363 -2.28 -0.52 21.43
CA MET A 363 -3.03 -0.77 20.21
C MET A 363 -2.11 -0.79 18.97
N VAL A 364 -1.10 0.07 18.91
CA VAL A 364 -0.10 0.05 17.83
C VAL A 364 0.64 -1.29 17.80
N PHE A 365 1.04 -1.84 18.95
CA PHE A 365 1.69 -3.16 18.99
C PHE A 365 0.78 -4.28 18.47
N ALA A 366 -0.52 -4.25 18.80
CA ALA A 366 -1.49 -5.19 18.25
C ALA A 366 -1.56 -5.09 16.71
N ILE A 367 -1.56 -3.88 16.16
CA ILE A 367 -1.53 -3.66 14.71
C ILE A 367 -0.20 -4.14 14.11
N VAL A 368 0.94 -3.87 14.75
CA VAL A 368 2.24 -4.38 14.27
C VAL A 368 2.21 -5.90 14.16
N LEU A 369 1.65 -6.62 15.13
CA LEU A 369 1.47 -8.07 15.04
C LEU A 369 0.56 -8.47 13.87
N ALA A 370 -0.51 -7.72 13.60
CA ALA A 370 -1.39 -7.88 12.44
C ALA A 370 -0.62 -7.86 11.10
N LEU A 371 0.36 -6.97 11.00
CA LEU A 371 1.15 -6.76 9.78
C LEU A 371 2.33 -7.74 9.68
N LEU A 372 2.92 -8.09 10.82
CA LEU A 372 4.12 -8.92 10.92
C LEU A 372 3.85 -10.39 10.59
N VAL A 373 2.75 -10.97 11.09
CA VAL A 373 2.46 -12.40 10.90
C VAL A 373 2.32 -12.77 9.41
N PRO A 374 1.60 -12.01 8.56
CA PRO A 374 1.58 -12.23 7.11
C PRO A 374 2.96 -12.21 6.44
N LEU A 375 3.90 -11.38 6.91
CA LEU A 375 5.27 -11.34 6.37
C LEU A 375 6.03 -12.64 6.66
N PHE A 376 5.73 -13.32 7.78
CA PHE A 376 6.30 -14.64 8.07
C PHE A 376 5.59 -15.77 7.35
N LEU A 377 4.25 -15.73 7.28
CA LEU A 377 3.46 -16.75 6.58
C LEU A 377 3.75 -16.75 5.08
N PHE A 378 3.92 -15.57 4.49
CA PHE A 378 4.17 -15.37 3.07
C PHE A 378 5.51 -14.67 2.86
N ASN A 379 6.59 -15.31 3.34
CA ASN A 379 7.94 -14.73 3.27
C ASN A 379 8.38 -14.48 1.79
N PRO A 380 8.78 -13.25 1.43
CA PRO A 380 9.28 -12.92 0.09
C PRO A 380 10.47 -13.77 -0.36
N ALA A 381 11.32 -14.24 0.57
CA ALA A 381 12.43 -15.13 0.25
C ALA A 381 11.95 -16.45 -0.38
N THR A 382 10.83 -16.98 0.10
CA THR A 382 10.21 -18.23 -0.37
C THR A 382 9.28 -17.99 -1.55
N TYR A 383 8.48 -16.93 -1.51
CA TYR A 383 7.39 -16.67 -2.46
C TYR A 383 7.69 -15.57 -3.49
N GLY A 384 8.92 -15.09 -3.54
CA GLY A 384 9.47 -14.23 -4.59
C GLY A 384 9.23 -12.73 -4.42
N SER A 385 8.06 -12.30 -3.90
CA SER A 385 7.73 -10.87 -3.78
C SER A 385 6.89 -10.57 -2.53
N LEU A 386 6.89 -9.30 -2.12
CA LEU A 386 6.10 -8.77 -1.01
C LEU A 386 4.59 -8.76 -1.29
N ILE A 387 4.18 -8.89 -2.55
CA ILE A 387 2.77 -8.81 -2.94
C ILE A 387 1.90 -9.84 -2.20
N LEU A 388 2.42 -11.05 -2.01
CA LEU A 388 1.69 -12.10 -1.30
C LEU A 388 1.62 -11.82 0.20
N SER A 389 2.65 -11.21 0.78
CA SER A 389 2.64 -10.77 2.17
C SER A 389 1.62 -9.67 2.41
N PHE A 390 1.56 -8.65 1.54
CA PHE A 390 0.56 -7.59 1.59
C PHE A 390 -0.86 -8.10 1.33
N TYR A 391 -1.01 -9.10 0.45
CA TYR A 391 -2.29 -9.82 0.31
C TYR A 391 -2.66 -10.54 1.62
N GLY A 392 -1.69 -11.17 2.30
CA GLY A 392 -1.88 -11.74 3.63
C GLY A 392 -2.31 -10.70 4.68
N ILE A 393 -1.78 -9.47 4.64
CA ILE A 393 -2.22 -8.34 5.49
C ILE A 393 -3.69 -8.01 5.21
N ALA A 394 -4.09 -7.94 3.94
CA ALA A 394 -5.49 -7.74 3.57
C ALA A 394 -6.38 -8.88 4.08
N LEU A 395 -5.91 -10.13 4.08
CA LEU A 395 -6.64 -11.28 4.63
C LEU A 395 -6.75 -11.26 6.16
N VAL A 396 -5.73 -10.78 6.88
CA VAL A 396 -5.84 -10.50 8.32
C VAL A 396 -6.91 -9.43 8.56
N GLY A 397 -6.93 -8.37 7.74
CA GLY A 397 -7.99 -7.36 7.76
C GLY A 397 -9.38 -7.94 7.51
N LEU A 398 -9.52 -8.85 6.54
CA LEU A 398 -10.75 -9.59 6.30
C LEU A 398 -11.14 -10.46 7.50
N GLY A 399 -10.16 -11.13 8.12
CA GLY A 399 -10.31 -11.91 9.34
C GLY A 399 -10.89 -11.10 10.49
N LEU A 400 -10.36 -9.90 10.74
CA LEU A 400 -10.90 -8.96 11.72
C LEU A 400 -12.39 -8.71 11.44
N LEU A 401 -12.75 -8.43 10.18
CA LEU A 401 -14.12 -8.09 9.78
C LEU A 401 -15.08 -9.29 9.72
N THR A 402 -14.65 -10.53 9.95
CA THR A 402 -15.57 -11.69 9.96
C THR A 402 -16.64 -11.60 11.07
N THR A 403 -16.34 -10.89 12.16
CA THR A 403 -17.27 -10.65 13.28
C THR A 403 -18.08 -9.36 13.11
N THR A 404 -18.04 -8.69 11.95
CA THR A 404 -18.69 -7.38 11.73
C THR A 404 -20.17 -7.40 12.13
N GLY A 405 -20.91 -8.48 11.85
CA GLY A 405 -22.32 -8.57 12.25
C GLY A 405 -22.54 -8.49 13.77
N TYR A 406 -21.66 -9.12 14.54
CA TYR A 406 -21.68 -9.06 16.01
C TYR A 406 -21.22 -7.69 16.53
N VAL A 407 -20.13 -7.14 15.98
CA VAL A 407 -19.61 -5.82 16.34
C VAL A 407 -20.64 -4.72 16.07
N LEU A 408 -21.32 -4.75 14.92
CA LEU A 408 -22.35 -3.77 14.57
C LEU A 408 -23.57 -3.89 15.48
N ALA A 409 -23.95 -5.11 15.87
CA ALA A 409 -25.04 -5.33 16.82
C ALA A 409 -24.69 -4.74 18.20
N MET A 410 -23.46 -4.93 18.69
CA MET A 410 -22.96 -4.30 19.92
C MET A 410 -22.94 -2.77 19.81
N ASP A 411 -22.48 -2.24 18.66
CA ASP A 411 -22.41 -0.79 18.44
C ASP A 411 -23.81 -0.16 18.44
N THR A 412 -24.77 -0.84 17.81
CA THR A 412 -26.17 -0.39 17.75
C THR A 412 -26.89 -0.56 19.10
N PHE A 413 -26.51 -1.55 19.91
CA PHE A 413 -27.05 -1.77 21.26
C PHE A 413 -26.83 -0.56 22.17
N GLY A 414 -25.68 0.12 22.05
CA GLY A 414 -25.36 1.31 22.82
C GLY A 414 -26.39 2.45 22.65
N PRO A 415 -26.57 3.03 21.46
CA PRO A 415 -27.57 4.08 21.23
C PRO A 415 -29.01 3.65 21.50
N ILE A 416 -29.36 2.37 21.30
CA ILE A 416 -30.71 1.87 21.65
C ILE A 416 -30.93 1.91 23.16
N SER A 417 -29.97 1.43 23.95
CA SER A 417 -30.08 1.41 25.42
C SER A 417 -30.07 2.81 26.03
N ASP A 418 -29.25 3.72 25.49
CA ASP A 418 -29.19 5.14 25.84
C ASP A 418 -30.55 5.83 25.57
N ASN A 419 -31.11 5.67 24.37
CA ASN A 419 -32.45 6.18 24.04
C ASN A 419 -33.56 5.58 24.91
N ALA A 420 -33.48 4.29 25.24
CA ALA A 420 -34.44 3.63 26.11
C ALA A 420 -34.41 4.23 27.52
N GLN A 421 -33.22 4.49 28.07
CA GLN A 421 -33.08 5.19 29.35
C GLN A 421 -33.63 6.62 29.26
N GLY A 422 -33.30 7.36 28.21
CA GLY A 422 -33.80 8.72 28.02
C GLY A 422 -35.33 8.80 27.94
N VAL A 423 -35.96 7.91 27.15
CA VAL A 423 -37.43 7.81 27.05
C VAL A 423 -38.06 7.43 28.39
N TYR A 424 -37.42 6.53 29.14
CA TYR A 424 -37.89 6.09 30.45
C TYR A 424 -37.79 7.21 31.52
N GLU A 425 -36.74 8.02 31.48
CA GLU A 425 -36.61 9.21 32.33
C GLU A 425 -37.68 10.26 31.95
N MET A 426 -37.85 10.53 30.65
CA MET A 426 -38.81 11.52 30.15
C MET A 426 -40.28 11.11 30.33
N SER A 427 -40.59 9.83 30.55
CA SER A 427 -41.97 9.37 30.79
C SER A 427 -42.45 9.59 32.22
N GLY A 428 -41.54 9.88 33.17
CA GLY A 428 -41.86 10.00 34.60
C GLY A 428 -42.01 8.67 35.35
N GLU A 429 -42.13 7.55 34.63
CA GLU A 429 -42.25 6.18 35.18
C GLU A 429 -40.99 5.75 35.98
N GLY A 430 -39.85 6.41 35.73
CA GLY A 430 -38.59 6.13 36.42
C GLY A 430 -38.55 6.54 37.90
N HIS A 431 -39.44 7.43 38.35
CA HIS A 431 -39.50 7.86 39.74
C HIS A 431 -40.20 6.86 40.66
N ASP A 432 -41.20 6.15 40.14
CA ASP A 432 -42.03 5.21 40.92
C ASP A 432 -41.53 3.76 40.84
N ASN A 433 -40.82 3.40 39.75
CA ASN A 433 -40.29 2.05 39.54
C ASN A 433 -38.75 2.01 39.54
N VAL A 434 -38.20 1.89 40.74
CA VAL A 434 -36.74 1.79 41.01
C VAL A 434 -36.10 0.57 40.31
N GLN A 435 -36.82 -0.54 40.16
CA GLN A 435 -36.31 -1.73 39.48
C GLN A 435 -36.13 -1.47 37.97
N GLY A 436 -37.10 -0.83 37.34
CA GLY A 436 -37.03 -0.41 35.93
C GLY A 436 -35.91 0.59 35.68
N SER A 437 -35.76 1.60 36.54
CA SER A 437 -34.69 2.60 36.44
C SER A 437 -33.30 1.96 36.53
N LYS A 438 -33.09 1.04 37.48
CA LYS A 438 -31.84 0.27 37.59
C LYS A 438 -31.60 -0.64 36.37
N ALA A 439 -32.65 -1.20 35.77
CA ALA A 439 -32.52 -2.04 34.60
C ALA A 439 -32.02 -1.23 33.39
N VAL A 440 -32.65 -0.09 33.08
CA VAL A 440 -32.24 0.74 31.94
C VAL A 440 -30.86 1.37 32.14
N GLN A 441 -30.51 1.78 33.37
CA GLN A 441 -29.17 2.30 33.71
C GLN A 441 -28.08 1.25 33.52
N ARG A 442 -28.34 -0.02 33.89
CA ARG A 442 -27.40 -1.12 33.64
C ARG A 442 -27.21 -1.39 32.15
N LEU A 443 -28.27 -1.27 31.35
CA LEU A 443 -28.19 -1.43 29.91
C LEU A 443 -27.35 -0.31 29.27
N ASP A 444 -27.55 0.95 29.67
CA ASP A 444 -26.73 2.09 29.23
C ASP A 444 -25.25 1.92 29.59
N ALA A 445 -24.95 1.52 30.83
CA ALA A 445 -23.57 1.27 31.27
C ALA A 445 -22.88 0.16 30.43
N ALA A 446 -23.59 -0.92 30.13
CA ALA A 446 -23.12 -1.94 29.20
C ALA A 446 -22.99 -1.39 27.76
N GLY A 447 -23.92 -0.53 27.35
CA GLY A 447 -23.94 0.19 26.08
C GLY A 447 -22.69 1.07 25.88
N ASN A 448 -22.25 1.78 26.90
CA ASN A 448 -21.07 2.66 26.81
C ASN A 448 -19.76 1.87 26.72
N THR A 449 -19.66 0.75 27.44
CA THR A 449 -18.52 -0.17 27.29
C THR A 449 -18.50 -0.78 25.88
N THR A 450 -19.64 -1.25 25.38
CA THR A 450 -19.73 -1.83 24.03
C THR A 450 -19.44 -0.79 22.93
N LYS A 451 -19.95 0.45 23.03
CA LYS A 451 -19.59 1.59 22.15
C LYS A 451 -18.07 1.84 22.11
N ALA A 452 -17.38 1.73 23.25
CA ALA A 452 -15.93 1.92 23.28
C ALA A 452 -15.18 0.80 22.57
N LEU A 453 -15.57 -0.46 22.81
CA LEU A 453 -14.99 -1.63 22.13
C LEU A 453 -15.14 -1.53 20.60
N THR A 454 -16.34 -1.15 20.14
CA THR A 454 -16.64 -1.05 18.71
C THR A 454 -15.87 0.08 18.05
N LYS A 455 -15.67 1.22 18.73
CA LYS A 455 -14.78 2.32 18.28
C LYS A 455 -13.33 1.85 18.14
N GLY A 456 -12.78 1.18 19.15
CA GLY A 456 -11.41 0.64 19.11
C GLY A 456 -11.21 -0.34 17.96
N PHE A 457 -12.17 -1.24 17.76
CA PHE A 457 -12.19 -2.20 16.65
C PHE A 457 -12.28 -1.50 15.28
N ALA A 458 -13.16 -0.51 15.13
CA ALA A 458 -13.32 0.25 13.88
C ALA A 458 -12.03 1.01 13.50
N ILE A 459 -11.33 1.55 14.50
CA ILE A 459 -10.04 2.23 14.32
C ILE A 459 -8.97 1.23 13.86
N ALA A 460 -8.81 0.10 14.55
CA ALA A 460 -7.80 -0.91 14.21
C ALA A 460 -8.01 -1.50 12.80
N THR A 461 -9.24 -1.85 12.45
CA THR A 461 -9.57 -2.37 11.11
C THR A 461 -9.30 -1.33 10.01
N ALA A 462 -9.54 -0.05 10.29
CA ALA A 462 -9.24 1.03 9.36
C ALA A 462 -7.75 1.15 9.06
N VAL A 463 -6.90 1.02 10.08
CA VAL A 463 -5.44 1.10 9.90
C VAL A 463 -4.91 -0.11 9.13
N VAL A 464 -5.38 -1.33 9.43
CA VAL A 464 -4.97 -2.52 8.68
C VAL A 464 -5.38 -2.39 7.21
N ALA A 465 -6.61 -1.93 6.94
CA ALA A 465 -7.07 -1.67 5.57
C ALA A 465 -6.26 -0.54 4.89
N ALA A 466 -5.94 0.53 5.62
CA ALA A 466 -5.11 1.62 5.14
C ALA A 466 -3.71 1.16 4.71
N VAL A 467 -3.07 0.28 5.47
CA VAL A 467 -1.75 -0.29 5.13
C VAL A 467 -1.83 -1.19 3.89
N ALA A 468 -2.90 -1.97 3.74
CA ALA A 468 -3.12 -2.76 2.53
C ALA A 468 -3.31 -1.88 1.28
N LEU A 469 -4.14 -0.83 1.39
CA LEU A 469 -4.34 0.15 0.30
C LEU A 469 -3.07 0.96 0.01
N PHE A 470 -2.24 1.21 1.02
CA PHE A 470 -0.98 1.91 0.86
C PHE A 470 -0.03 1.14 -0.08
N HIS A 471 -0.02 -0.20 -0.04
CA HIS A 471 0.74 -0.99 -1.02
C HIS A 471 0.18 -0.84 -2.44
N SER A 472 -1.14 -0.82 -2.61
CA SER A 472 -1.77 -0.56 -3.91
C SER A 472 -1.37 0.81 -4.47
N TYR A 473 -1.29 1.83 -3.60
CA TYR A 473 -0.78 3.15 -3.96
C TYR A 473 0.67 3.12 -4.45
N ILE A 474 1.57 2.37 -3.79
CA ILE A 474 2.97 2.21 -4.23
C ILE A 474 3.04 1.61 -5.64
N GLU A 475 2.21 0.62 -5.92
CA GLU A 475 2.15 0.01 -7.26
C GLU A 475 1.62 0.97 -8.32
N ASP A 476 0.48 1.62 -8.05
CA ASP A 476 -0.17 2.53 -9.01
C ASP A 476 0.68 3.79 -9.27
N ALA A 477 1.47 4.22 -8.28
CA ALA A 477 2.40 5.32 -8.38
C ALA A 477 3.75 4.95 -9.03
N GLN A 478 3.94 3.71 -9.52
CA GLN A 478 5.20 3.24 -10.11
C GLN A 478 6.40 3.32 -9.15
N LEU A 479 6.16 3.05 -7.86
CA LEU A 479 7.17 3.16 -6.80
C LEU A 479 7.73 1.81 -6.33
N THR A 480 7.20 0.67 -6.79
CA THR A 480 7.58 -0.68 -6.29
C THR A 480 9.10 -0.96 -6.31
N GLY A 481 9.81 -0.53 -7.36
CA GLY A 481 11.27 -0.72 -7.47
C GLY A 481 12.13 0.40 -6.85
N ARG A 482 11.55 1.55 -6.52
CA ARG A 482 12.26 2.69 -5.90
C ARG A 482 12.01 2.83 -4.40
N GLY A 483 10.88 2.33 -3.93
CA GLY A 483 10.43 2.45 -2.57
C GLY A 483 10.19 3.90 -2.12
N LEU A 484 10.10 4.04 -0.80
CA LEU A 484 9.99 5.32 -0.10
C LEU A 484 11.18 5.50 0.87
N PRO A 485 12.39 5.77 0.36
CA PRO A 485 13.56 6.06 1.21
C PRO A 485 13.29 7.29 2.08
N LEU A 486 13.16 7.08 3.39
CA LEU A 486 12.80 8.15 4.35
C LEU A 486 13.90 9.20 4.52
N ASP A 487 15.13 8.92 4.06
CA ASP A 487 16.25 9.85 4.01
C ASP A 487 16.13 10.89 2.88
N MET A 488 15.21 10.69 1.92
CA MET A 488 14.89 11.70 0.92
C MET A 488 14.07 12.84 1.53
N PRO A 489 14.49 14.12 1.41
CA PRO A 489 13.83 15.25 2.04
C PRO A 489 12.34 15.37 1.72
N GLU A 490 11.93 15.15 0.47
CA GLU A 490 10.54 15.31 0.04
C GLU A 490 9.62 14.25 0.67
N ILE A 491 10.11 13.02 0.81
CA ILE A 491 9.38 11.93 1.46
C ILE A 491 9.23 12.25 2.95
N PHE A 492 10.31 12.67 3.59
CA PHE A 492 10.30 13.02 5.01
C PHE A 492 9.41 14.23 5.31
N LEU A 493 9.46 15.28 4.47
CA LEU A 493 8.57 16.44 4.59
C LEU A 493 7.10 16.05 4.38
N GLY A 494 6.82 15.20 3.39
CA GLY A 494 5.50 14.60 3.21
C GLY A 494 5.04 13.89 4.48
N PHE A 495 5.89 13.05 5.06
CA PHE A 495 5.63 12.34 6.32
C PHE A 495 5.30 13.26 7.49
N LEU A 496 6.06 14.35 7.67
CA LEU A 496 5.77 15.35 8.72
C LEU A 496 4.42 16.03 8.51
N VAL A 497 4.11 16.44 7.27
CA VAL A 497 2.82 17.07 6.94
C VAL A 497 1.66 16.09 7.16
N GLY A 498 1.84 14.84 6.75
CA GLY A 498 0.88 13.76 7.01
C GLY A 498 0.66 13.52 8.50
N GLY A 499 1.74 13.49 9.28
CA GLY A 499 1.71 13.35 10.73
C GLY A 499 0.96 14.48 11.45
N ALA A 500 1.00 15.70 10.90
CA ALA A 500 0.30 16.86 11.45
C ALA A 500 -1.20 16.87 11.12
N ALA A 501 -1.62 16.18 10.05
CA ALA A 501 -2.99 16.31 9.54
C ALA A 501 -4.06 15.79 10.52
N PRO A 502 -3.90 14.64 11.18
CA PRO A 502 -4.83 14.17 12.21
C PRO A 502 -4.99 15.14 13.39
N TYR A 503 -3.90 15.79 13.82
CA TYR A 503 -3.96 16.77 14.90
C TYR A 503 -4.78 17.99 14.51
N LEU A 504 -4.56 18.52 13.31
CA LEU A 504 -5.32 19.66 12.80
C LEU A 504 -6.80 19.32 12.61
N PHE A 505 -7.09 18.12 12.09
CA PHE A 505 -8.44 17.62 11.94
C PHE A 505 -9.17 17.47 13.29
N SER A 506 -8.50 16.87 14.28
CA SER A 506 -9.04 16.77 15.64
C SER A 506 -9.31 18.13 16.25
N ALA A 507 -8.40 19.09 16.08
CA ALA A 507 -8.59 20.45 16.56
C ALA A 507 -9.81 21.13 15.90
N PHE A 508 -10.04 20.93 14.60
CA PHE A 508 -11.22 21.47 13.93
C PHE A 508 -12.50 20.87 14.50
N SER A 509 -12.55 19.55 14.63
CA SER A 509 -13.70 18.82 15.16
C SER A 509 -14.03 19.18 16.62
N ILE A 510 -13.02 19.26 17.49
CA ILE A 510 -13.21 19.60 18.91
C ILE A 510 -13.71 21.05 19.05
N ASN A 511 -13.11 22.01 18.34
CA ASN A 511 -13.53 23.40 18.41
C ASN A 511 -14.93 23.62 17.82
N ALA A 512 -15.29 22.87 16.77
CA ALA A 512 -16.63 22.89 16.20
C ALA A 512 -17.70 22.46 17.21
N VAL A 513 -17.47 21.35 17.92
CA VAL A 513 -18.38 20.89 18.97
C VAL A 513 -18.44 21.90 20.12
N GLY A 514 -17.31 22.48 20.51
CA GLY A 514 -17.25 23.52 21.52
C GLY A 514 -18.13 24.73 21.19
N ARG A 515 -18.04 25.27 19.96
CA ARG A 515 -18.92 26.37 19.53
C ARG A 515 -20.39 25.97 19.54
N ALA A 516 -20.72 24.82 18.93
CA ALA A 516 -22.09 24.35 18.84
C ALA A 516 -22.73 24.13 20.24
N SER A 517 -21.95 23.64 21.20
CA SER A 517 -22.44 23.44 22.58
C SER A 517 -22.75 24.75 23.28
N PHE A 518 -21.97 25.81 23.06
CA PHE A 518 -22.30 27.14 23.60
C PHE A 518 -23.61 27.67 23.04
N GLN A 519 -23.81 27.64 21.72
CA GLN A 519 -25.09 28.03 21.10
C GLN A 519 -26.28 27.29 21.72
N LEU A 520 -26.14 25.97 21.95
CA LEU A 520 -27.16 25.15 22.56
C LEU A 520 -27.41 25.53 24.03
N ILE A 521 -26.36 25.72 24.84
CA ILE A 521 -26.47 26.14 26.24
C ILE A 521 -27.22 27.47 26.34
N ASN A 522 -26.95 28.41 25.42
CA ASN A 522 -27.59 29.72 25.42
C ASN A 522 -29.07 29.62 25.10
N GLU A 523 -29.43 28.80 24.12
CA GLU A 523 -30.84 28.58 23.79
C GLU A 523 -31.58 27.95 24.97
N VAL A 524 -31.00 26.94 25.63
CA VAL A 524 -31.58 26.33 26.83
C VAL A 524 -31.75 27.37 27.96
N ARG A 525 -30.72 28.18 28.23
CA ARG A 525 -30.78 29.25 29.25
C ARG A 525 -31.80 30.32 28.89
N ARG A 526 -31.90 30.71 27.61
CA ARG A 526 -32.89 31.66 27.11
C ARG A 526 -34.30 31.14 27.32
N GLN A 527 -34.55 29.86 27.03
CA GLN A 527 -35.86 29.23 27.28
C GLN A 527 -36.21 29.23 28.78
N PHE A 528 -35.30 28.79 29.66
CA PHE A 528 -35.55 28.81 31.12
C PHE A 528 -35.78 30.21 31.69
N ARG A 529 -35.03 31.21 31.20
CA ARG A 529 -35.19 32.61 31.64
C ARG A 529 -36.51 33.23 31.16
N ASN A 530 -36.94 32.90 29.95
CA ASN A 530 -38.13 33.49 29.35
C ASN A 530 -39.43 32.79 29.79
N ASP A 531 -39.36 31.49 30.13
CA ASP A 531 -40.49 30.73 30.65
C ASP A 531 -40.09 29.95 31.92
N PRO A 532 -40.27 30.56 33.12
CA PRO A 532 -40.05 29.88 34.39
C PRO A 532 -40.95 28.64 34.58
N GLY A 533 -42.06 28.54 33.85
CA GLY A 533 -42.97 27.41 33.85
C GLY A 533 -42.32 26.11 33.39
N ILE A 534 -41.22 26.19 32.62
CA ILE A 534 -40.43 25.02 32.19
C ILE A 534 -39.75 24.35 33.38
N LEU A 535 -39.05 25.12 34.24
CA LEU A 535 -38.40 24.58 35.43
C LEU A 535 -39.41 24.10 36.48
N ALA A 536 -40.59 24.73 36.51
CA ALA A 536 -41.72 24.29 37.34
C ALA A 536 -42.46 23.05 36.77
N GLY A 537 -42.12 22.59 35.56
CA GLY A 537 -42.76 21.44 34.90
C GLY A 537 -44.18 21.72 34.38
N THR A 538 -44.60 22.98 34.32
CA THR A 538 -45.94 23.42 33.89
C THR A 538 -46.02 23.81 32.40
N SER A 539 -44.89 24.15 31.79
CA SER A 539 -44.76 24.48 30.36
C SER A 539 -43.79 23.53 29.66
N LYS A 540 -44.00 23.28 28.37
CA LYS A 540 -43.09 22.44 27.56
C LYS A 540 -41.96 23.28 26.92
N PRO A 541 -40.69 22.81 26.95
CA PRO A 541 -39.59 23.43 26.21
C PRO A 541 -39.81 23.41 24.69
N ASN A 542 -39.15 24.33 23.99
CA ASN A 542 -39.07 24.32 22.53
C ASN A 542 -37.88 23.47 22.07
N TYR A 543 -38.13 22.16 21.91
CA TYR A 543 -37.12 21.21 21.46
C TYR A 543 -36.65 21.46 20.01
N ALA A 544 -37.54 21.92 19.13
CA ALA A 544 -37.24 22.14 17.71
C ALA A 544 -36.14 23.19 17.50
N SER A 545 -36.09 24.21 18.35
CA SER A 545 -35.06 25.26 18.29
C SER A 545 -33.67 24.68 18.60
N CYS A 546 -33.55 23.83 19.63
CA CYS A 546 -32.31 23.14 19.95
C CYS A 546 -31.83 22.24 18.80
N VAL A 547 -32.74 21.47 18.21
CA VAL A 547 -32.45 20.59 17.06
C VAL A 547 -31.98 21.39 15.84
N ALA A 548 -32.63 22.52 15.53
CA ALA A 548 -32.26 23.36 14.40
C ALA A 548 -30.84 23.94 14.55
N ILE A 549 -30.47 24.39 15.76
CA ILE A 549 -29.14 24.92 16.06
C ILE A 549 -28.07 23.85 15.81
N VAL A 550 -28.20 22.68 16.44
CA VAL A 550 -27.18 21.63 16.32
C VAL A 550 -27.08 21.08 14.88
N THR A 551 -28.20 21.01 14.16
CA THR A 551 -28.23 20.55 12.76
C THR A 551 -27.49 21.53 11.84
N ALA A 552 -27.78 22.82 11.95
CA ALA A 552 -27.14 23.85 11.15
C ALA A 552 -25.63 23.96 11.46
N ALA A 553 -25.27 23.88 12.75
CA ALA A 553 -23.88 23.87 13.17
C ALA A 553 -23.13 22.66 12.61
N ALA A 554 -23.65 21.45 12.76
CA ALA A 554 -23.00 20.22 12.27
C ALA A 554 -22.73 20.27 10.75
N GLN A 555 -23.69 20.74 9.95
CA GLN A 555 -23.51 20.84 8.49
C GLN A 555 -22.44 21.86 8.09
N LYS A 556 -22.43 23.02 8.74
CA LYS A 556 -21.49 24.11 8.42
C LYS A 556 -20.08 23.78 8.87
N GLU A 557 -19.94 23.20 10.06
CA GLU A 557 -18.65 22.90 10.68
C GLU A 557 -17.92 21.72 10.01
N LEU A 558 -18.66 20.79 9.39
CA LEU A 558 -18.08 19.64 8.68
C LEU A 558 -17.30 20.03 7.40
N LEU A 559 -17.57 21.21 6.83
CA LEU A 559 -16.91 21.68 5.60
C LEU A 559 -15.39 21.82 5.77
N GLY A 560 -14.93 22.39 6.89
CA GLY A 560 -13.50 22.60 7.14
C GLY A 560 -12.70 21.30 7.17
N PRO A 561 -13.06 20.34 8.05
CA PRO A 561 -12.45 19.00 8.09
C PRO A 561 -12.54 18.25 6.76
N GLY A 562 -13.66 18.35 6.03
CA GLY A 562 -13.83 17.71 4.72
C GLY A 562 -12.88 18.28 3.65
N ILE A 563 -12.75 19.61 3.58
CA ILE A 563 -11.79 20.25 2.67
C ILE A 563 -10.36 19.87 3.04
N LEU A 564 -10.02 19.85 4.33
CA LEU A 564 -8.69 19.42 4.80
C LEU A 564 -8.34 18.01 4.32
N ALA A 565 -9.28 17.07 4.42
CA ALA A 565 -9.08 15.67 4.04
C ALA A 565 -8.74 15.48 2.55
N ILE A 566 -9.23 16.36 1.67
CA ILE A 566 -9.06 16.25 0.21
C ILE A 566 -7.93 17.18 -0.27
N ALA A 567 -7.95 18.44 0.14
CA ALA A 567 -7.02 19.45 -0.37
C ALA A 567 -5.59 19.23 0.11
N LEU A 568 -5.37 18.67 1.31
CA LEU A 568 -4.03 18.48 1.84
C LEU A 568 -3.22 17.41 1.08
N PRO A 569 -3.74 16.20 0.81
CA PRO A 569 -3.07 15.25 -0.09
C PRO A 569 -2.77 15.84 -1.47
N VAL A 570 -3.71 16.60 -2.06
CA VAL A 570 -3.52 17.25 -3.36
C VAL A 570 -2.38 18.28 -3.30
N ALA A 571 -2.36 19.12 -2.27
CA ALA A 571 -1.31 20.13 -2.09
C ALA A 571 0.08 19.49 -1.97
N VAL A 572 0.21 18.41 -1.20
CA VAL A 572 1.47 17.66 -1.07
C VAL A 572 1.86 17.04 -2.40
N ALA A 573 0.96 16.29 -3.04
CA ALA A 573 1.22 15.58 -4.28
C ALA A 573 1.77 16.51 -5.38
N PHE A 574 1.02 17.57 -5.69
CA PHE A 574 1.36 18.48 -6.77
C PHE A 574 2.44 19.49 -6.36
N GLY A 575 2.45 19.94 -5.10
CA GLY A 575 3.42 20.92 -4.61
C GLY A 575 4.85 20.39 -4.63
N PHE A 576 5.06 19.15 -4.17
CA PHE A 576 6.37 18.53 -4.18
C PHE A 576 6.81 18.06 -5.57
N ALA A 577 5.92 18.02 -6.56
CA ALA A 577 6.26 17.73 -7.96
C ALA A 577 6.85 18.94 -8.71
N ILE A 578 6.69 20.18 -8.20
CA ILE A 578 7.12 21.40 -8.90
C ILE A 578 8.64 21.41 -9.11
N GLY A 579 9.06 21.60 -10.37
CA GLY A 579 10.47 21.74 -10.73
C GLY A 579 11.31 20.47 -10.54
N LYS A 580 10.67 19.31 -10.38
CA LYS A 580 11.36 18.04 -10.18
C LYS A 580 11.74 17.39 -11.50
N PRO A 581 12.88 16.66 -11.53
CA PRO A 581 13.35 16.04 -12.76
C PRO A 581 12.41 14.94 -13.22
N VAL A 582 12.26 14.83 -14.53
CA VAL A 582 11.57 13.71 -15.17
C VAL A 582 12.48 12.49 -15.10
N THR A 583 11.93 11.40 -14.58
CA THR A 583 12.58 10.10 -14.50
C THR A 583 12.03 9.23 -15.62
N TYR A 584 12.92 8.58 -16.36
CA TYR A 584 12.52 7.61 -17.36
C TYR A 584 12.41 6.23 -16.72
N VAL A 585 11.28 5.56 -16.94
CA VAL A 585 11.03 4.18 -16.53
C VAL A 585 10.57 3.45 -17.78
N ASP A 586 11.39 2.50 -18.25
CA ASP A 586 11.18 1.73 -19.49
C ASP A 586 10.90 2.60 -20.73
N GLY A 587 11.60 3.74 -20.86
CA GLY A 587 11.45 4.67 -21.97
C GLY A 587 10.29 5.66 -21.85
N ASN A 588 9.41 5.52 -20.85
CA ASN A 588 8.34 6.47 -20.56
C ASN A 588 8.78 7.52 -19.53
N ALA A 589 8.36 8.77 -19.75
CA ALA A 589 8.68 9.91 -18.89
C ALA A 589 7.69 10.01 -17.71
N TYR A 590 8.22 10.05 -16.47
CA TYR A 590 7.44 10.20 -15.24
C TYR A 590 8.01 11.27 -14.31
N CYS A 591 7.17 11.85 -13.45
CA CYS A 591 7.59 12.69 -12.33
C CYS A 591 7.18 12.02 -11.00
N LEU A 592 8.11 11.33 -10.35
CA LEU A 592 7.78 10.46 -9.21
C LEU A 592 7.87 11.16 -7.84
N VAL A 593 8.54 12.30 -7.75
CA VAL A 593 8.84 12.95 -6.46
C VAL A 593 7.56 13.38 -5.73
N GLY A 594 6.57 13.92 -6.46
CA GLY A 594 5.27 14.27 -5.88
C GLY A 594 4.53 13.06 -5.30
N ALA A 595 4.57 11.94 -6.03
CA ALA A 595 4.00 10.68 -5.55
C ALA A 595 4.76 10.10 -4.34
N GLN A 596 6.08 10.24 -4.32
CA GLN A 596 6.91 9.84 -3.17
C GLN A 596 6.60 10.67 -1.92
N ALA A 597 6.50 11.99 -2.06
CA ALA A 597 6.09 12.88 -0.97
C ALA A 597 4.68 12.54 -0.45
N LEU A 598 3.74 12.30 -1.35
CA LEU A 598 2.40 11.85 -0.98
C LEU A 598 2.42 10.47 -0.28
N GLY A 599 3.31 9.56 -0.70
CA GLY A 599 3.51 8.28 -0.02
C GLY A 599 4.02 8.45 1.42
N GLY A 600 4.98 9.36 1.63
CA GLY A 600 5.41 9.77 2.97
C GLY A 600 4.25 10.34 3.80
N PHE A 601 3.43 11.22 3.19
CA PHE A 601 2.24 11.79 3.81
C PHE A 601 1.24 10.73 4.30
N LEU A 602 0.94 9.72 3.50
CA LEU A 602 0.05 8.64 3.91
C LEU A 602 0.62 7.86 5.11
N ALA A 603 1.91 7.54 5.10
CA ALA A 603 2.55 6.85 6.21
C ALA A 603 2.49 7.67 7.52
N GLY A 604 2.72 8.99 7.45
CA GLY A 604 2.60 9.89 8.59
C GLY A 604 1.17 10.02 9.11
N ALA A 605 0.19 10.16 8.20
CA ALA A 605 -1.23 10.28 8.53
C ALA A 605 -1.78 9.00 9.17
N ILE A 606 -1.37 7.82 8.69
CA ILE A 606 -1.76 6.53 9.26
C ILE A 606 -1.23 6.39 10.70
N LEU A 607 0.07 6.65 10.92
CA LEU A 607 0.68 6.50 12.25
C LEU A 607 0.08 7.46 13.28
N SER A 608 0.09 8.76 12.98
CA SER A 608 -0.41 9.78 13.89
C SER A 608 -1.92 9.69 14.09
N GLY A 609 -2.66 9.37 13.02
CA GLY A 609 -4.10 9.21 13.06
C GLY A 609 -4.52 8.03 13.92
N GLN A 610 -3.81 6.90 13.83
CA GLN A 610 -4.04 5.76 14.72
C GLN A 610 -3.86 6.13 16.19
N LEU A 611 -2.72 6.75 16.53
CA LEU A 611 -2.41 7.14 17.90
C LEU A 611 -3.44 8.13 18.44
N MET A 612 -3.79 9.15 17.66
CA MET A 612 -4.76 10.17 18.07
C MET A 612 -6.18 9.60 18.18
N ALA A 613 -6.60 8.71 17.28
CA ALA A 613 -7.94 8.13 17.30
C ALA A 613 -8.18 7.30 18.57
N VAL A 614 -7.24 6.43 18.92
CA VAL A 614 -7.33 5.61 20.14
C VAL A 614 -7.26 6.48 21.38
N LEU A 615 -6.37 7.47 21.41
CA LEU A 615 -6.22 8.40 22.53
C LEU A 615 -7.54 9.11 22.85
N LEU A 616 -8.17 9.71 21.84
CA LEU A 616 -9.41 10.46 22.00
C LEU A 616 -10.60 9.55 22.34
N ALA A 617 -10.71 8.40 21.67
CA ALA A 617 -11.79 7.45 21.94
C ALA A 617 -11.71 6.89 23.37
N ASN A 618 -10.54 6.46 23.81
CA ASN A 618 -10.37 5.80 25.10
C ASN A 618 -10.34 6.79 26.27
N SER A 619 -9.80 8.00 26.10
CA SER A 619 -9.86 9.03 27.16
C SER A 619 -11.30 9.41 27.48
N GLY A 620 -12.10 9.73 26.48
CA GLY A 620 -13.51 10.06 26.70
C GLY A 620 -14.33 8.88 27.22
N GLY A 621 -14.11 7.67 26.70
CA GLY A 621 -14.78 6.47 27.23
C GLY A 621 -14.44 6.18 28.70
N MET A 622 -13.18 6.40 29.08
CA MET A 622 -12.72 6.20 30.46
C MET A 622 -13.30 7.25 31.42
N TRP A 623 -13.37 8.53 31.01
CA TRP A 623 -14.00 9.57 31.84
C TRP A 623 -15.50 9.34 32.02
N ASP A 624 -16.22 8.91 30.98
CA ASP A 624 -17.64 8.57 31.07
C ASP A 624 -17.88 7.42 32.05
N ASN A 625 -17.14 6.32 31.89
CA ASN A 625 -17.28 5.16 32.76
C ASN A 625 -16.83 5.46 34.20
N ALA A 626 -15.84 6.33 34.40
CA ALA A 626 -15.45 6.80 35.73
C ALA A 626 -16.57 7.64 36.39
N LYS A 627 -17.24 8.52 35.63
CA LYS A 627 -18.43 9.24 36.09
C LYS A 627 -19.54 8.27 36.49
N LYS A 628 -19.84 7.25 35.68
CA LYS A 628 -20.85 6.23 36.00
C LYS A 628 -20.54 5.47 37.29
N LEU A 629 -19.27 5.09 37.52
CA LEU A 629 -18.86 4.47 38.79
C LEU A 629 -19.20 5.34 40.00
N ILE A 630 -19.01 6.66 39.89
CA ILE A 630 -19.34 7.61 40.95
C ILE A 630 -20.86 7.74 41.08
N GLU A 631 -21.60 7.80 39.97
CA GLU A 631 -23.08 7.82 39.99
C GLU A 631 -23.68 6.59 40.69
N ASP A 632 -23.04 5.42 40.56
CA ASP A 632 -23.42 4.16 41.20
C ASP A 632 -23.12 4.11 42.72
N GLY A 633 -22.51 5.16 43.28
CA GLY A 633 -22.27 5.34 44.71
C GLY A 633 -20.81 5.30 45.13
N LEU A 634 -19.88 5.06 44.20
CA LEU A 634 -18.45 5.17 44.51
C LEU A 634 -18.12 6.64 44.87
N TYR A 635 -17.27 6.85 45.87
CA TYR A 635 -16.88 8.20 46.34
C TYR A 635 -18.06 9.13 46.71
N GLY A 636 -19.18 8.56 47.13
CA GLY A 636 -20.29 9.29 47.74
C GLY A 636 -21.47 9.59 46.81
N GLY A 637 -21.44 9.18 45.54
CA GLY A 637 -22.62 9.26 44.68
C GLY A 637 -22.86 10.60 44.00
N LYS A 638 -24.03 10.71 43.36
CA LYS A 638 -24.48 11.92 42.65
C LYS A 638 -24.53 13.14 43.56
N GLY A 639 -24.14 14.29 43.02
CA GLY A 639 -24.18 15.60 43.69
C GLY A 639 -22.95 15.94 44.53
N THR A 640 -22.06 14.98 44.78
CA THR A 640 -20.77 15.20 45.45
C THR A 640 -19.80 16.02 44.59
N ASP A 641 -18.74 16.55 45.20
CA ASP A 641 -17.71 17.26 44.45
C ASP A 641 -16.90 16.32 43.52
N ALA A 642 -16.73 15.06 43.92
CA ALA A 642 -16.20 14.00 43.05
C ALA A 642 -17.08 13.80 41.81
N HIS A 643 -18.41 13.74 41.99
CA HIS A 643 -19.36 13.64 40.88
C HIS A 643 -19.29 14.87 39.95
N LYS A 644 -19.24 16.09 40.51
CA LYS A 644 -19.08 17.32 39.69
C LYS A 644 -17.78 17.29 38.89
N ALA A 645 -16.68 16.84 39.50
CA ALA A 645 -15.41 16.69 38.80
C ALA A 645 -15.48 15.68 37.64
N ALA A 646 -16.14 14.56 37.86
CA ALA A 646 -16.34 13.54 36.84
C ALA A 646 -17.23 14.02 35.69
N VAL A 647 -18.29 14.77 35.97
CA VAL A 647 -19.13 15.42 34.95
C VAL A 647 -18.30 16.37 34.09
N VAL A 648 -17.43 17.20 34.69
CA VAL A 648 -16.53 18.08 33.93
C VAL A 648 -15.62 17.26 33.01
N CYS A 649 -15.02 16.17 33.50
CA CYS A 649 -14.12 15.35 32.69
C CYS A 649 -14.85 14.64 31.55
N ASP A 650 -16.06 14.13 31.78
CA ASP A 650 -16.87 13.52 30.74
C ASP A 650 -17.28 14.53 29.66
N THR A 651 -17.65 15.77 30.04
CA THR A 651 -17.94 16.84 29.07
C THR A 651 -16.72 17.26 28.24
N VAL A 652 -15.50 17.07 28.75
CA VAL A 652 -14.26 17.19 27.96
C VAL A 652 -14.10 15.98 27.03
N GLY A 653 -14.50 14.79 27.48
CA GLY A 653 -14.43 13.52 26.77
C GLY A 653 -15.42 13.34 25.62
N ASP A 654 -16.61 13.94 25.68
CA ASP A 654 -17.64 13.82 24.64
C ASP A 654 -17.16 14.24 23.23
N PRO A 655 -16.58 15.44 23.01
CA PRO A 655 -16.02 15.80 21.70
C PRO A 655 -14.86 14.88 21.28
N PHE A 656 -14.17 14.24 22.23
CA PHE A 656 -13.07 13.33 21.94
C PHE A 656 -13.60 11.97 21.47
N LYS A 657 -14.49 11.34 22.24
CA LYS A 657 -14.96 9.97 22.00
C LYS A 657 -16.06 9.88 20.96
N ASP A 658 -16.84 10.92 20.73
CA ASP A 658 -18.03 10.87 19.85
C ASP A 658 -17.90 11.71 18.58
N THR A 659 -16.89 12.58 18.49
CA THR A 659 -16.63 13.39 17.28
C THR A 659 -15.23 13.16 16.74
N ALA A 660 -14.20 13.68 17.40
CA ALA A 660 -12.85 13.72 16.82
C ALA A 660 -12.21 12.32 16.67
N GLY A 661 -12.24 11.50 17.73
CA GLY A 661 -11.63 10.16 17.73
C GLY A 661 -12.19 9.25 16.63
N PRO A 662 -13.52 9.00 16.59
CA PRO A 662 -14.12 8.19 15.54
C PRO A 662 -13.96 8.79 14.14
N ALA A 663 -13.97 10.13 13.98
CA ALA A 663 -13.85 10.78 12.67
C ALA A 663 -12.44 10.69 12.06
N LEU A 664 -11.41 10.34 12.84
CA LEU A 664 -10.08 10.07 12.31
C LEU A 664 -10.01 8.78 11.46
N ASN A 665 -10.87 7.79 11.71
CA ASN A 665 -10.98 6.59 10.88
C ASN A 665 -11.37 6.93 9.42
N PRO A 666 -12.51 7.60 9.15
CA PRO A 666 -12.85 8.00 7.80
C PRO A 666 -11.85 9.00 7.21
N LEU A 667 -11.21 9.86 8.02
CA LEU A 667 -10.14 10.75 7.54
C LEU A 667 -9.00 9.96 6.87
N ILE A 668 -8.45 8.96 7.57
CA ILE A 668 -7.36 8.12 7.06
C ILE A 668 -7.79 7.41 5.76
N LYS A 669 -9.02 6.87 5.74
CA LYS A 669 -9.57 6.19 4.55
C LYS A 669 -9.74 7.13 3.37
N VAL A 670 -10.28 8.33 3.59
CA VAL A 670 -10.48 9.34 2.55
C VAL A 670 -9.14 9.82 1.99
N MET A 671 -8.15 10.10 2.85
CA MET A 671 -6.82 10.52 2.41
C MET A 671 -6.14 9.45 1.55
N ASN A 672 -6.23 8.17 1.96
CA ASN A 672 -5.71 7.05 1.16
C ASN A 672 -6.44 6.91 -0.17
N LEU A 673 -7.77 7.00 -0.17
CA LEU A 673 -8.56 6.90 -1.40
C LEU A 673 -8.23 8.04 -2.37
N VAL A 674 -8.13 9.28 -1.88
CA VAL A 674 -7.73 10.44 -2.69
C VAL A 674 -6.34 10.20 -3.27
N ALA A 675 -5.39 9.72 -2.47
CA ALA A 675 -4.04 9.45 -2.96
C ALA A 675 -4.01 8.35 -4.03
N LEU A 676 -4.77 7.27 -3.85
CA LEU A 676 -4.91 6.19 -4.84
C LEU A 676 -5.47 6.73 -6.17
N LEU A 677 -6.49 7.59 -6.11
CA LEU A 677 -7.07 8.23 -7.30
C LEU A 677 -6.10 9.22 -7.97
N LEU A 678 -5.23 9.87 -7.19
CA LEU A 678 -4.22 10.79 -7.70
C LEU A 678 -2.99 10.09 -8.28
N ALA A 679 -2.66 8.88 -7.81
CA ALA A 679 -1.45 8.14 -8.21
C ALA A 679 -1.21 8.10 -9.74
N PRO A 680 -2.15 7.66 -10.59
CA PRO A 680 -1.94 7.60 -12.04
C PRO A 680 -1.89 8.99 -12.73
N VAL A 681 -2.33 10.04 -12.03
CA VAL A 681 -2.31 11.42 -12.53
C VAL A 681 -1.00 12.09 -12.17
N ILE A 682 -0.59 12.05 -10.90
CA ILE A 682 0.56 12.81 -10.39
C ILE A 682 1.90 12.35 -10.97
N ILE A 683 2.00 11.07 -11.37
CA ILE A 683 3.22 10.53 -11.98
C ILE A 683 3.46 11.05 -13.41
N ARG A 684 2.47 11.71 -14.03
CA ARG A 684 2.61 12.27 -15.37
C ARG A 684 3.49 13.51 -15.36
N PRO A 685 4.32 13.73 -16.39
CA PRO A 685 5.18 14.90 -16.49
C PRO A 685 4.37 16.15 -16.88
N PHE A 686 3.76 16.82 -15.90
CA PHE A 686 3.09 18.09 -16.11
C PHE A 686 4.07 19.27 -16.16
N GLY A 687 3.71 20.32 -16.90
CA GLY A 687 4.44 21.58 -16.86
C GLY A 687 4.30 22.30 -15.52
N ASN A 688 5.34 23.02 -15.10
CA ASN A 688 5.38 23.72 -13.80
C ASN A 688 4.17 24.65 -13.59
N THR A 689 3.68 25.32 -14.64
CA THR A 689 2.51 26.20 -14.56
C THR A 689 1.27 25.45 -14.06
N THR A 690 0.99 24.26 -14.61
CA THR A 690 -0.15 23.44 -14.20
C THR A 690 0.00 22.99 -12.75
N LEU A 691 1.20 22.51 -12.39
CA LEU A 691 1.49 22.08 -11.01
C LEU A 691 1.27 23.23 -10.02
N ILE A 692 1.82 24.41 -10.32
CA ILE A 692 1.66 25.61 -9.48
C ILE A 692 0.18 25.99 -9.34
N ILE A 693 -0.60 26.00 -10.43
CA ILE A 693 -2.03 26.33 -10.37
C ILE A 693 -2.78 25.37 -9.44
N VAL A 694 -2.59 24.06 -9.61
CA VAL A 694 -3.26 23.04 -8.78
C VAL A 694 -2.84 23.18 -7.31
N THR A 695 -1.55 23.37 -7.05
CA THR A 695 -1.04 23.57 -5.69
C THR A 695 -1.59 24.83 -5.05
N VAL A 696 -1.65 25.95 -5.77
CA VAL A 696 -2.20 27.22 -5.26
C VAL A 696 -3.70 27.08 -4.95
N LEU A 697 -4.47 26.40 -5.80
CA LEU A 697 -5.89 26.13 -5.54
C LEU A 697 -6.07 25.26 -4.29
N ALA A 698 -5.27 24.22 -4.13
CA ALA A 698 -5.31 23.35 -2.96
C ALA A 698 -4.92 24.10 -1.67
N ILE A 699 -3.85 24.89 -1.70
CA ILE A 699 -3.43 25.74 -0.58
C ILE A 699 -4.50 26.80 -0.26
N SER A 700 -5.13 27.39 -1.27
CA SER A 700 -6.23 28.36 -1.07
C SER A 700 -7.44 27.70 -0.42
N ALA A 701 -7.80 26.48 -0.84
CA ALA A 701 -8.85 25.69 -0.20
C ALA A 701 -8.50 25.35 1.26
N LEU A 702 -7.25 25.00 1.56
CA LEU A 702 -6.79 24.80 2.94
C LEU A 702 -6.83 26.09 3.77
N GLY A 703 -6.41 27.21 3.20
CA GLY A 703 -6.52 28.53 3.82
C GLY A 703 -7.96 28.87 4.14
N PHE A 704 -8.88 28.58 3.21
CA PHE A 704 -10.32 28.72 3.43
C PHE A 704 -10.85 27.79 4.53
N ALA A 705 -10.42 26.53 4.57
CA ALA A 705 -10.80 25.59 5.62
C ALA A 705 -10.33 26.04 7.01
N ILE A 706 -9.08 26.53 7.12
CA ILE A 706 -8.54 27.11 8.35
C ILE A 706 -9.32 28.37 8.74
N TYR A 707 -9.61 29.24 7.77
CA TYR A 707 -10.41 30.44 8.01
C TYR A 707 -11.81 30.09 8.53
N LEU A 708 -12.50 29.12 7.92
CA LEU A 708 -13.80 28.64 8.38
C LEU A 708 -13.74 28.09 9.81
N SER A 709 -12.74 27.27 10.10
CA SER A 709 -12.55 26.68 11.43
C SER A 709 -12.28 27.72 12.53
N LYS A 710 -11.67 28.85 12.15
CA LYS A 710 -11.42 30.00 13.04
C LYS A 710 -12.57 31.01 13.08
N LYS A 711 -13.60 30.87 12.24
CA LYS A 711 -14.71 31.83 12.15
C LYS A 711 -15.68 31.58 13.31
N GLY A 712 -15.51 32.36 14.36
CA GLY A 712 -16.19 32.19 15.65
C GLY A 712 -15.20 31.62 16.66
N SER A 713 -14.90 32.40 17.71
CA SER A 713 -14.16 31.89 18.86
C SER A 713 -15.15 31.41 19.93
N LEU A 714 -14.74 30.38 20.67
CA LEU A 714 -15.42 29.98 21.91
C LEU A 714 -15.61 31.19 22.84
N ALA A 715 -14.58 32.04 22.94
CA ALA A 715 -14.61 33.25 23.75
C ALA A 715 -15.59 34.30 23.19
N ASP A 716 -15.69 34.47 21.87
CA ASP A 716 -16.63 35.43 21.27
C ASP A 716 -18.07 35.00 21.52
N GLU A 717 -18.35 33.70 21.42
CA GLU A 717 -19.65 33.17 21.82
C GLU A 717 -19.90 33.40 23.31
N MET A 718 -18.94 33.07 24.18
CA MET A 718 -19.07 33.34 25.62
C MET A 718 -19.31 34.82 25.94
N MET A 719 -18.63 35.75 25.25
CA MET A 719 -18.83 37.18 25.45
C MET A 719 -20.23 37.62 25.01
N LYS A 720 -20.67 37.23 23.81
CA LYS A 720 -22.03 37.51 23.33
C LYS A 720 -23.08 37.03 24.32
N VAL A 721 -22.86 35.86 24.90
CA VAL A 721 -23.76 35.28 25.92
C VAL A 721 -23.80 36.10 27.18
N THR A 722 -22.63 36.55 27.63
CA THR A 722 -22.51 37.35 28.84
C THR A 722 -23.14 38.72 28.62
N GLU A 723 -22.97 39.31 27.44
CA GLU A 723 -23.61 40.57 27.02
C GLU A 723 -25.13 40.43 26.91
N GLU A 724 -25.63 39.42 26.19
CA GLU A 724 -27.08 39.15 26.08
C GLU A 724 -27.72 38.84 27.44
N ALA A 725 -26.99 38.16 28.33
CA ALA A 725 -27.46 37.92 29.70
C ALA A 725 -27.51 39.22 30.53
N ALA A 726 -26.48 40.05 30.44
CA ALA A 726 -26.44 41.34 31.12
C ALA A 726 -27.50 42.33 30.58
N GLU A 727 -27.77 42.32 29.27
CA GLU A 727 -28.83 43.10 28.66
C GLU A 727 -30.21 42.62 29.08
N ALA A 728 -30.43 41.30 29.15
CA ALA A 728 -31.68 40.74 29.65
C ALA A 728 -31.93 41.07 31.13
N GLU A 729 -30.90 41.04 31.99
CA GLU A 729 -30.99 41.48 33.39
C GLU A 729 -31.31 42.98 33.50
N LYS A 730 -30.65 43.83 32.69
CA LYS A 730 -30.95 45.28 32.65
C LYS A 730 -32.38 45.54 32.17
N ALA A 731 -32.86 44.81 31.17
CA ALA A 731 -34.23 44.91 30.68
C ALA A 731 -35.25 44.50 31.76
N GLN A 732 -35.00 43.41 32.50
CA GLN A 732 -35.84 42.98 33.62
C GLN A 732 -35.84 44.00 34.77
N ALA A 733 -34.68 44.56 35.13
CA ALA A 733 -34.55 45.61 36.13
C ALA A 733 -35.27 46.91 35.73
N SER A 734 -35.30 47.24 34.43
CA SER A 734 -36.01 48.42 33.91
C SER A 734 -37.54 48.23 33.81
N SER A 735 -38.05 46.99 33.80
CA SER A 735 -39.48 46.69 33.63
C SER A 735 -40.32 46.78 34.91
N GLY A 736 -39.72 47.15 36.05
CA GLY A 736 -40.45 47.58 37.25
C GLY A 736 -41.48 46.57 37.78
N LYS A 737 -41.06 45.38 38.21
CA LYS A 737 -41.87 44.60 39.18
C LYS A 737 -41.55 45.09 40.59
N LYS A 738 -42.52 45.76 41.22
CA LYS A 738 -42.52 46.06 42.65
C LYS A 738 -42.12 44.79 43.43
N LYS A 739 -41.05 44.90 44.22
CA LYS A 739 -40.80 44.00 45.35
C LYS A 739 -42.08 43.98 46.18
N ILE A 740 -42.76 42.83 46.25
CA ILE A 740 -43.73 42.58 47.29
C ILE A 740 -42.89 42.32 48.55
N THR A 741 -42.76 43.33 49.40
CA THR A 741 -42.40 43.13 50.80
C THR A 741 -43.61 42.47 51.47
N VAL A 742 -43.40 41.28 52.02
CA VAL A 742 -44.31 40.70 53.00
C VAL A 742 -43.93 41.39 54.31
N ASP A 743 -44.78 42.31 54.77
CA ASP A 743 -44.71 42.79 56.14
C ASP A 743 -45.32 41.70 57.04
N GLU A 744 -44.58 41.33 58.08
CA GLU A 744 -45.06 40.51 59.20
C GLU A 744 -46.01 41.35 60.05
N ASP A 745 -47.26 40.92 60.18
CA ASP A 745 -48.18 41.19 61.30
C ASP A 745 -49.14 40.00 61.47
#